data_AF-A0A8C6KVG0-F1
#
_entry.id   AF-A0A8C6KVG0-F1
#
_cell.length_a   1.000
_cell.length_b   1.000
_cell.length_c   1.000
_cell.angle_alpha   90.00
_cell.angle_beta   90.00
_cell.angle_gamma   90.00
#
_symmetry.space_group_name_H-M   'P 1'
#
loop_
_entity.id
_entity.type
_entity.pdbx_description
1 polymer ?
#
loop_
_entity_poly.entity_id
_entity_poly.type
_entity_poly.pdbx_seq_one_letter_code
_entity_poly.pdbx_strand_id
1 'polypeptide(L)'
;SLRVLNKFLTPFNAHPIETTSLNSSLEALKYQALLDDLHQKQLQVRLSELYLNEQDINAIVDKLRERQHQAAARNTDLVSWEQMVKVHKKEHGRLSRELQLLEKEIRGQEQLLSQSRSQFIKAKVNTSHRIKKVEGIRDAAKKSQKLLAVKKQEVEEHRQRIAELRRTWKNSEKPVMEEKGRDIELDKDQLERYRELKQWAQKEGAVLNQQAEKLHWEVRADGEKMAFDQRRKKELEFAIRNSQIHLGEITSKAEKLDAYIKICKSSLDDYHQKEEGLTAELQRVSQRMEEVNQELRQVVEELGNARLDSHESKRQLKRRELLEKLCRLYPDTVYGRLSSLCSPIHKKYQLAVTKVFGGNMNAIVVSSEKVARECIVFIKEERAEPEMFLPVDYLVVNPLNERLRDIPGAKMVVDVVQVNAGSAAAQLRKVVQYVCGNALVCETMKEARRIAFEGEDRVRTVTLDGTLFKTSGVISGGSSALRSKARCWNEQDMMHLKKHREDLMKELHGLMRMRRKESDLKEVTAQAQGAQTRLKYTKIDLENLQKKTIPKCQSEISRMESELANLDYQIQIAVVKLQREVMSAETALEQKRLARHNLLLACKIHDLPVILLSGSLNEISEVQVSRPTRGKPFDASTTTTRRCNQEFEQVKAQRFHLFSCCFEHVSVVIDQIYKKICRNSSAQAILTAENSDEPYLGGINFSCVAPGKRFMSMENLSGGEKAIASLALLFAIHSFCPAPFLILDEVDAALDNTNIGKVTSFLREESRQNTQIIVISLKEEFFSKADALVGVYSTISECMFSHVLTLDLRPYPLVEEGNGNNTGENREHDSCGQE
;
A
#
# COMPACT_ATOMS: atom_id res chain seq x y z
N SER A 1 -44.53 70.10 7.25
CA SER A 1 -45.54 69.62 8.23
C SER A 1 -44.84 69.33 9.54
N LEU A 2 -45.18 69.85 10.72
CA LEU A 2 -46.16 70.86 11.20
C LEU A 2 -45.35 71.97 11.94
N ARG A 3 -45.69 73.27 11.99
CA ARG A 3 -46.75 73.97 12.80
C ARG A 3 -46.83 73.48 14.26
N VAL A 4 -46.92 74.31 15.32
CA VAL A 4 -47.07 75.78 15.52
C VAL A 4 -46.79 76.08 17.03
N LEU A 5 -46.28 77.24 17.47
CA LEU A 5 -47.09 78.33 18.08
C LEU A 5 -46.34 79.65 18.35
N ASN A 6 -47.10 80.74 18.15
CA ASN A 6 -46.90 82.17 18.45
C ASN A 6 -46.77 82.50 19.97
N LYS A 7 -46.53 83.74 20.48
CA LYS A 7 -46.01 85.07 20.02
C LYS A 7 -46.34 86.12 21.14
N PHE A 8 -45.59 87.24 21.25
CA PHE A 8 -46.05 88.64 21.52
C PHE A 8 -45.31 89.52 22.60
N LEU A 9 -44.94 90.74 22.14
CA LEU A 9 -45.02 92.10 22.77
C LEU A 9 -44.07 92.58 23.92
N THR A 10 -42.93 93.19 23.55
CA THR A 10 -42.58 94.66 23.53
C THR A 10 -43.26 95.68 24.50
N PRO A 11 -42.76 96.94 24.66
CA PRO A 11 -41.43 97.44 25.12
C PRO A 11 -41.55 98.72 26.05
N PHE A 12 -40.45 99.42 26.44
CA PHE A 12 -40.24 100.93 26.39
C PHE A 12 -39.11 101.52 27.31
N ASN A 13 -38.30 102.41 26.71
CA ASN A 13 -37.65 103.67 27.15
C ASN A 13 -36.95 103.97 28.52
N ALA A 14 -35.70 104.46 28.37
CA ALA A 14 -35.18 105.81 28.73
C ALA A 14 -34.64 106.19 30.14
N HIS A 15 -33.31 106.38 30.18
CA HIS A 15 -32.57 107.57 30.69
C HIS A 15 -32.49 107.87 32.22
N PRO A 16 -31.46 108.63 32.71
CA PRO A 16 -30.49 108.05 33.67
C PRO A 16 -30.27 108.90 34.95
N ILE A 17 -29.06 108.79 35.57
CA ILE A 17 -28.48 109.55 36.73
C ILE A 17 -28.72 108.86 38.10
N GLU A 18 -27.74 108.60 38.99
CA GLU A 18 -26.26 108.63 38.92
C GLU A 18 -25.59 107.69 39.95
N THR A 19 -24.37 107.24 39.62
CA THR A 19 -23.26 106.77 40.48
C THR A 19 -23.50 106.22 41.90
N THR A 20 -23.46 104.88 42.04
CA THR A 20 -22.82 104.18 43.18
C THR A 20 -22.19 102.81 42.80
N SER A 21 -22.23 102.42 41.52
CA SER A 21 -21.89 101.05 41.07
C SER A 21 -20.43 100.80 40.66
N LEU A 22 -19.51 101.75 40.86
CA LEU A 22 -18.16 101.66 40.24
C LEU A 22 -17.33 100.45 40.70
N ASN A 23 -17.43 100.01 41.95
CA ASN A 23 -16.56 98.94 42.46
C ASN A 23 -16.98 97.52 42.02
N SER A 24 -18.27 97.23 41.85
CA SER A 24 -18.71 95.92 41.32
C SER A 24 -18.46 95.76 39.83
N SER A 25 -18.38 96.87 39.09
CA SER A 25 -18.05 96.88 37.66
C SER A 25 -16.62 96.39 37.39
N LEU A 26 -15.64 96.74 38.24
CA LEU A 26 -14.22 96.47 37.99
C LEU A 26 -13.85 94.99 38.07
N GLU A 27 -14.47 94.23 38.99
CA GLU A 27 -14.24 92.79 39.12
C GLU A 27 -14.92 92.00 38.00
N ALA A 28 -16.15 92.40 37.62
CA ALA A 28 -16.85 91.84 36.46
C ALA A 28 -16.03 92.01 35.17
N LEU A 29 -15.45 93.19 34.95
CA LEU A 29 -14.58 93.47 33.79
C LEU A 29 -13.32 92.58 33.78
N LYS A 30 -12.68 92.32 34.93
CA LYS A 30 -11.53 91.42 35.01
C LYS A 30 -11.89 89.96 34.72
N TYR A 31 -13.03 89.49 35.23
CA TYR A 31 -13.50 88.13 34.97
C TYR A 31 -13.86 87.94 33.48
N GLN A 32 -14.52 88.94 32.88
CA GLN A 32 -14.85 88.94 31.45
C GLN A 32 -13.59 88.85 30.58
N ALA A 33 -12.57 89.67 30.87
CA ALA A 33 -11.31 89.68 30.13
C ALA A 33 -10.54 88.34 30.20
N LEU A 34 -10.59 87.63 31.33
CA LEU A 34 -9.98 86.31 31.48
C LEU A 34 -10.75 85.20 30.73
N LEU A 35 -12.08 85.29 30.67
CA LEU A 35 -12.89 84.41 29.82
C LEU A 35 -12.61 84.63 28.34
N ASP A 36 -12.47 85.89 27.91
CA ASP A 36 -12.20 86.24 26.52
C ASP A 36 -10.80 85.74 26.07
N ASP A 37 -9.75 85.91 26.89
CA ASP A 37 -8.42 85.36 26.57
C ASP A 37 -8.42 83.81 26.58
N LEU A 38 -9.12 83.16 27.52
CA LEU A 38 -9.27 81.70 27.53
C LEU A 38 -9.94 81.19 26.24
N HIS A 39 -11.05 81.81 25.82
CA HIS A 39 -11.72 81.50 24.56
C HIS A 39 -10.79 81.76 23.35
N GLN A 40 -10.02 82.84 23.36
CA GLN A 40 -9.09 83.17 22.28
C GLN A 40 -7.95 82.13 22.15
N LYS A 41 -7.41 81.63 23.27
CA LYS A 41 -6.42 80.52 23.26
C LYS A 41 -7.02 79.19 22.81
N GLN A 42 -8.24 78.86 23.27
CA GLN A 42 -8.95 77.66 22.81
C GLN A 42 -9.23 77.71 21.29
N LEU A 43 -9.65 78.87 20.77
CA LEU A 43 -9.84 79.10 19.33
C LEU A 43 -8.52 78.88 18.56
N GLN A 44 -7.40 79.41 19.09
CA GLN A 44 -6.09 79.29 18.44
C GLN A 44 -5.61 77.84 18.32
N VAL A 45 -5.81 77.01 19.36
CA VAL A 45 -5.50 75.57 19.31
C VAL A 45 -6.38 74.87 18.28
N ARG A 46 -7.70 75.11 18.30
CA ARG A 46 -8.63 74.49 17.34
C ARG A 46 -8.32 74.86 15.89
N LEU A 47 -7.90 76.09 15.62
CA LEU A 47 -7.46 76.52 14.30
C LEU A 47 -6.17 75.80 13.85
N SER A 48 -5.21 75.57 14.75
CA SER A 48 -3.99 74.82 14.41
C SER A 48 -4.23 73.34 14.15
N GLU A 49 -5.15 72.70 14.88
CA GLU A 49 -5.60 71.33 14.61
C GLU A 49 -6.29 71.24 13.24
N LEU A 50 -7.12 72.23 12.89
CA LEU A 50 -7.83 72.28 11.60
C LEU A 50 -6.85 72.41 10.43
N TYR A 51 -5.82 73.27 10.56
CA TYR A 51 -4.80 73.48 9.54
C TYR A 51 -3.95 72.22 9.25
N LEU A 52 -3.55 71.48 10.29
CA LEU A 52 -2.80 70.23 10.12
C LEU A 52 -3.65 69.15 9.43
N ASN A 53 -4.91 68.99 9.86
CA ASN A 53 -5.85 68.09 9.18
C ASN A 53 -6.08 68.49 7.71
N GLU A 54 -6.12 69.79 7.39
CA GLU A 54 -6.26 70.28 6.01
C GLU A 54 -5.02 69.97 5.16
N GLN A 55 -3.80 70.04 5.72
CA GLN A 55 -2.59 69.58 5.02
C GLN A 55 -2.62 68.07 4.74
N ASP A 56 -2.98 67.24 5.73
CA ASP A 56 -3.03 65.78 5.56
C ASP A 56 -4.11 65.35 4.55
N ILE A 57 -5.29 65.98 4.59
CA ILE A 57 -6.36 65.77 3.60
C ILE A 57 -5.84 66.10 2.19
N ASN A 58 -5.16 67.23 1.99
CA ASN A 58 -4.62 67.61 0.70
C ASN A 58 -3.52 66.64 0.20
N ALA A 59 -2.62 66.22 1.08
CA ALA A 59 -1.58 65.22 0.74
C ALA A 59 -2.16 63.84 0.36
N ILE A 60 -3.29 63.45 0.97
CA ILE A 60 -4.03 62.24 0.60
C ILE A 60 -4.77 62.44 -0.73
N VAL A 61 -5.43 63.59 -0.94
CA VAL A 61 -6.15 63.91 -2.19
C VAL A 61 -5.22 63.90 -3.41
N ASP A 62 -4.01 64.45 -3.30
CA ASP A 62 -3.08 64.44 -4.44
C ASP A 62 -2.50 63.06 -4.72
N LYS A 63 -2.16 62.27 -3.69
CA LYS A 63 -1.86 60.84 -3.86
C LYS A 63 -3.04 60.06 -4.42
N LEU A 64 -4.29 60.47 -4.15
CA LEU A 64 -5.48 59.82 -4.67
C LEU A 64 -5.78 60.21 -6.12
N ARG A 65 -5.45 61.43 -6.55
CA ARG A 65 -5.40 61.82 -7.98
C ARG A 65 -4.30 61.05 -8.72
N GLU A 66 -3.14 60.89 -8.07
CA GLU A 66 -2.06 59.98 -8.46
C GLU A 66 -2.40 58.47 -8.22
N ARG A 67 -3.66 58.17 -7.88
CA ARG A 67 -4.30 56.84 -7.82
C ARG A 67 -5.66 56.79 -8.55
N GLN A 68 -6.03 57.86 -9.29
CA GLN A 68 -7.11 57.90 -10.30
C GLN A 68 -6.66 58.20 -11.76
N HIS A 69 -5.57 58.93 -12.01
CA HIS A 69 -5.03 59.19 -13.37
C HIS A 69 -4.71 57.99 -14.29
N GLN A 70 -3.56 57.27 -14.29
CA GLN A 70 -3.46 56.01 -15.08
C GLN A 70 -4.61 55.02 -14.74
N ALA A 71 -5.41 55.17 -13.66
CA ALA A 71 -6.60 54.33 -13.42
C ALA A 71 -7.41 54.31 -14.72
N ALA A 72 -7.57 55.50 -15.31
CA ALA A 72 -7.90 55.68 -16.70
C ALA A 72 -6.87 55.07 -17.69
N ALA A 73 -5.58 55.44 -17.69
CA ALA A 73 -4.60 54.87 -18.64
C ALA A 73 -4.53 53.33 -18.77
N ARG A 74 -4.30 52.53 -17.71
CA ARG A 74 -4.31 51.06 -17.88
C ARG A 74 -5.70 50.54 -18.20
N ASN A 75 -6.78 51.28 -17.90
CA ASN A 75 -8.11 50.93 -18.39
C ASN A 75 -8.28 51.26 -19.88
N THR A 76 -7.66 52.33 -20.39
CA THR A 76 -7.58 52.59 -21.85
C THR A 76 -6.66 51.59 -22.54
N ASP A 77 -5.58 51.17 -21.89
CA ASP A 77 -4.73 50.08 -22.37
C ASP A 77 -5.55 48.79 -22.43
N LEU A 78 -6.27 48.43 -21.35
CA LEU A 78 -7.15 47.26 -21.29
C LEU A 78 -8.20 47.28 -22.42
N VAL A 79 -8.90 48.39 -22.62
CA VAL A 79 -9.87 48.54 -23.72
C VAL A 79 -9.18 48.41 -25.09
N SER A 80 -7.96 48.93 -25.25
CA SER A 80 -7.18 48.75 -26.48
C SER A 80 -6.77 47.29 -26.69
N TRP A 81 -6.40 46.56 -25.63
CA TRP A 81 -6.09 45.14 -25.66
C TRP A 81 -7.33 44.29 -25.95
N GLU A 82 -8.50 44.62 -25.39
CA GLU A 82 -9.76 43.96 -25.72
C GLU A 82 -10.16 44.16 -27.19
N GLN A 83 -9.96 45.38 -27.72
CA GLN A 83 -10.17 45.68 -29.13
C GLN A 83 -9.17 44.93 -30.02
N MET A 84 -7.89 44.90 -29.68
CA MET A 84 -6.87 44.10 -30.36
C MET A 84 -7.19 42.60 -30.29
N VAL A 85 -7.65 42.07 -29.17
CA VAL A 85 -8.10 40.67 -29.04
C VAL A 85 -9.33 40.38 -29.92
N LYS A 86 -10.28 41.32 -30.06
CA LYS A 86 -11.40 41.19 -31.01
C LYS A 86 -10.94 41.20 -32.46
N VAL A 87 -9.96 42.04 -32.81
CA VAL A 87 -9.33 42.07 -34.15
C VAL A 87 -8.56 40.76 -34.40
N HIS A 88 -7.70 40.34 -33.49
CA HIS A 88 -6.95 39.08 -33.59
C HIS A 88 -7.85 37.84 -33.59
N LYS A 89 -9.02 37.84 -32.94
CA LYS A 89 -10.02 36.76 -33.09
C LYS A 89 -10.64 36.74 -34.49
N LYS A 90 -10.91 37.90 -35.11
CA LYS A 90 -11.35 37.96 -36.51
C LYS A 90 -10.26 37.52 -37.48
N GLU A 91 -9.03 37.99 -37.27
CA GLU A 91 -7.86 37.59 -38.07
C GLU A 91 -7.54 36.10 -37.89
N HIS A 92 -7.64 35.55 -36.68
CA HIS A 92 -7.51 34.11 -36.46
C HIS A 92 -8.62 33.33 -37.19
N GLY A 93 -9.85 33.84 -37.22
CA GLY A 93 -10.94 33.27 -38.04
C GLY A 93 -10.69 33.37 -39.54
N ARG A 94 -10.01 34.42 -40.02
CA ARG A 94 -9.57 34.57 -41.42
C ARG A 94 -8.42 33.60 -41.74
N LEU A 95 -7.36 33.64 -40.96
CA LEU A 95 -6.19 32.77 -41.06
C LEU A 95 -6.54 31.29 -40.90
N SER A 96 -7.54 30.92 -40.09
CA SER A 96 -8.02 29.54 -39.98
C SER A 96 -8.69 29.06 -41.28
N ARG A 97 -9.45 29.92 -41.96
CA ARG A 97 -10.03 29.60 -43.29
C ARG A 97 -8.96 29.59 -44.38
N GLU A 98 -8.00 30.51 -44.32
CA GLU A 98 -6.84 30.52 -45.22
C GLU A 98 -5.94 29.30 -44.98
N LEU A 99 -5.79 28.83 -43.74
CA LEU A 99 -5.13 27.56 -43.42
C LEU A 99 -5.89 26.37 -44.00
N GLN A 100 -7.21 26.31 -43.90
CA GLN A 100 -7.99 25.24 -44.55
C GLN A 100 -7.86 25.25 -46.08
N LEU A 101 -7.77 26.44 -46.70
CA LEU A 101 -7.52 26.59 -48.13
C LEU A 101 -6.07 26.21 -48.49
N LEU A 102 -5.09 26.62 -47.69
CA LEU A 102 -3.68 26.26 -47.83
C LEU A 102 -3.44 24.77 -47.58
N GLU A 103 -4.12 24.12 -46.64
CA GLU A 103 -4.06 22.66 -46.45
C GLU A 103 -4.63 21.91 -47.66
N LYS A 104 -5.71 22.43 -48.26
CA LYS A 104 -6.27 21.88 -49.48
C LYS A 104 -5.33 22.07 -50.68
N GLU A 105 -4.70 23.24 -50.78
CA GLU A 105 -3.67 23.52 -51.78
C GLU A 105 -2.41 22.67 -51.55
N ILE A 106 -1.94 22.51 -50.31
CA ILE A 106 -0.82 21.63 -49.94
C ILE A 106 -1.10 20.20 -50.38
N ARG A 107 -2.31 19.66 -50.17
CA ARG A 107 -2.68 18.32 -50.68
C ARG A 107 -2.62 18.24 -52.21
N GLY A 108 -3.00 19.30 -52.92
CA GLY A 108 -2.82 19.42 -54.38
C GLY A 108 -1.35 19.47 -54.79
N GLN A 109 -0.56 20.29 -54.10
CA GLN A 109 0.89 20.41 -54.28
C GLN A 109 1.63 19.13 -53.89
N GLU A 110 1.15 18.33 -52.94
CA GLU A 110 1.69 17.01 -52.60
C GLU A 110 1.44 15.99 -53.70
N GLN A 111 0.26 16.02 -54.34
CA GLN A 111 0.00 15.22 -55.54
C GLN A 111 0.92 15.64 -56.69
N LEU A 112 1.07 16.96 -56.94
CA LEU A 112 2.02 17.48 -57.92
C LEU A 112 3.48 17.18 -57.56
N LEU A 113 3.83 17.15 -56.26
CA LEU A 113 5.15 16.77 -55.75
C LEU A 113 5.39 15.28 -55.93
N SER A 114 4.38 14.42 -55.82
CA SER A 114 4.50 12.99 -56.10
C SER A 114 4.82 12.72 -57.59
N GLN A 115 4.14 13.43 -58.49
CA GLN A 115 4.43 13.40 -59.93
C GLN A 115 5.81 14.01 -60.23
N SER A 116 6.13 15.14 -59.60
CA SER A 116 7.43 15.82 -59.72
C SER A 116 8.57 15.02 -59.10
N ARG A 117 8.35 14.17 -58.10
CA ARG A 117 9.32 13.22 -57.55
C ARG A 117 9.65 12.13 -58.58
N SER A 118 8.65 11.61 -59.30
CA SER A 118 8.86 10.69 -60.43
C SER A 118 9.69 11.36 -61.55
N GLN A 119 9.39 12.62 -61.89
CA GLN A 119 10.19 13.40 -62.84
C GLN A 119 11.58 13.74 -62.30
N PHE A 120 11.72 14.03 -61.01
CA PHE A 120 13.00 14.33 -60.35
C PHE A 120 13.90 13.11 -60.30
N ILE A 121 13.38 11.88 -60.15
CA ILE A 121 14.18 10.65 -60.28
C ILE A 121 14.77 10.55 -61.70
N LYS A 122 13.96 10.79 -62.74
CA LYS A 122 14.46 10.85 -64.13
C LYS A 122 15.48 11.98 -64.33
N ALA A 123 15.21 13.16 -63.76
CA ALA A 123 16.12 14.31 -63.82
C ALA A 123 17.43 14.06 -63.06
N LYS A 124 17.41 13.39 -61.89
CA LYS A 124 18.59 13.07 -61.07
C LYS A 124 19.56 12.15 -61.82
N VAL A 125 19.05 11.16 -62.55
CA VAL A 125 19.86 10.31 -63.45
C VAL A 125 20.48 11.15 -64.57
N ASN A 126 19.71 12.02 -65.22
CA ASN A 126 20.22 12.94 -66.25
C ASN A 126 21.24 13.97 -65.70
N THR A 127 21.04 14.44 -64.46
CA THR A 127 21.95 15.36 -63.78
C THR A 127 23.26 14.67 -63.41
N SER A 128 23.24 13.39 -63.03
CA SER A 128 24.47 12.60 -62.85
C SER A 128 25.28 12.50 -64.16
N HIS A 129 24.62 12.26 -65.29
CA HIS A 129 25.27 12.31 -66.61
C HIS A 129 25.79 13.71 -66.97
N ARG A 130 25.05 14.78 -66.64
CA ARG A 130 25.50 16.16 -66.85
C ARG A 130 26.65 16.57 -65.92
N ILE A 131 26.71 16.07 -64.68
CA ILE A 131 27.83 16.31 -63.75
C ILE A 131 29.13 15.74 -64.34
N LYS A 132 29.12 14.50 -64.85
CA LYS A 132 30.28 13.92 -65.56
C LYS A 132 30.71 14.78 -66.78
N LYS A 133 29.75 15.37 -67.50
CA LYS A 133 30.04 16.29 -68.62
C LYS A 133 30.59 17.65 -68.14
N VAL A 134 30.13 18.15 -67.00
CA VAL A 134 30.63 19.38 -66.35
C VAL A 134 32.03 19.17 -65.77
N GLU A 135 32.38 17.99 -65.29
CA GLU A 135 33.75 17.66 -64.87
C GLU A 135 34.73 17.75 -66.05
N GLY A 136 34.38 17.17 -67.21
CA GLY A 136 35.16 17.33 -68.44
C GLY A 136 35.32 18.80 -68.89
N ILE A 137 34.28 19.62 -68.73
CA ILE A 137 34.34 21.06 -69.02
C ILE A 137 35.16 21.82 -67.96
N ARG A 138 35.12 21.41 -66.68
CA ARG A 138 35.90 22.00 -65.59
C ARG A 138 37.39 21.81 -65.81
N ASP A 139 37.82 20.66 -66.32
CA ASP A 139 39.22 20.43 -66.64
C ASP A 139 39.68 21.18 -67.91
N ALA A 140 38.78 21.42 -68.87
CA ALA A 140 39.02 22.39 -69.93
C ALA A 140 39.13 23.83 -69.40
N ALA A 141 38.26 24.23 -68.47
CA ALA A 141 38.31 25.56 -67.84
C ALA A 141 39.59 25.79 -67.02
N LYS A 142 40.11 24.78 -66.32
CA LYS A 142 41.44 24.85 -65.67
C LYS A 142 42.58 25.14 -66.66
N LYS A 143 42.51 24.60 -67.89
CA LYS A 143 43.50 24.91 -68.95
C LYS A 143 43.38 26.38 -69.38
N SER A 144 42.17 26.87 -69.64
CA SER A 144 41.93 28.28 -69.99
C SER A 144 42.29 29.26 -68.86
N GLN A 145 42.11 28.87 -67.60
CA GLN A 145 42.46 29.69 -66.43
C GLN A 145 43.97 29.90 -66.31
N LYS A 146 44.80 28.92 -66.68
CA LYS A 146 46.26 29.08 -66.79
C LYS A 146 46.63 30.09 -67.88
N LEU A 147 45.95 30.04 -69.04
CA LEU A 147 46.17 31.00 -70.13
C LEU A 147 45.81 32.43 -69.72
N LEU A 148 44.73 32.59 -68.94
CA LEU A 148 44.26 33.90 -68.44
C LEU A 148 45.18 34.48 -67.36
N ALA A 149 45.95 33.65 -66.63
CA ALA A 149 47.00 34.13 -65.72
C ALA A 149 48.16 34.80 -66.47
N VAL A 150 48.60 34.23 -67.60
CA VAL A 150 49.63 34.84 -68.47
C VAL A 150 49.14 36.20 -69.00
N LYS A 151 47.89 36.27 -69.49
CA LYS A 151 47.31 37.54 -69.97
C LYS A 151 47.11 38.60 -68.88
N LYS A 152 46.97 38.23 -67.61
CA LYS A 152 46.97 39.19 -66.49
C LYS A 152 48.35 39.81 -66.25
N GLN A 153 49.42 39.06 -66.50
CA GLN A 153 50.79 39.55 -66.34
C GLN A 153 51.13 40.64 -67.38
N GLU A 154 50.74 40.43 -68.65
CA GLU A 154 50.85 41.43 -69.72
C GLU A 154 50.09 42.75 -69.39
N VAL A 155 48.90 42.64 -68.78
CA VAL A 155 48.10 43.82 -68.39
C VAL A 155 48.74 44.64 -67.28
N GLU A 156 49.45 44.01 -66.34
CA GLU A 156 50.12 44.73 -65.26
C GLU A 156 51.37 45.48 -65.76
N GLU A 157 52.08 44.92 -66.75
CA GLU A 157 53.18 45.59 -67.45
C GLU A 157 52.69 46.86 -68.19
N HIS A 158 51.53 46.80 -68.85
CA HIS A 158 50.88 47.98 -69.45
C HIS A 158 50.42 49.01 -68.40
N ARG A 159 49.98 48.59 -67.21
CA ARG A 159 49.60 49.51 -66.12
C ARG A 159 50.78 50.31 -65.58
N GLN A 160 51.96 49.68 -65.46
CA GLN A 160 53.18 50.39 -65.05
C GLN A 160 53.55 51.47 -66.07
N ARG A 161 53.43 51.20 -67.38
CA ARG A 161 53.59 52.19 -68.46
C ARG A 161 52.69 53.43 -68.30
N ILE A 162 51.43 53.22 -67.90
CA ILE A 162 50.46 54.30 -67.66
C ILE A 162 50.81 55.12 -66.40
N ALA A 163 51.40 54.49 -65.38
CA ALA A 163 51.82 55.19 -64.17
C ALA A 163 52.99 56.16 -64.41
N GLU A 164 53.90 55.84 -65.33
CA GLU A 164 54.98 56.75 -65.76
C GLU A 164 54.44 57.98 -66.50
N LEU A 165 53.52 57.78 -67.45
CA LEU A 165 52.84 58.86 -68.18
C LEU A 165 52.06 59.83 -67.25
N ARG A 166 51.50 59.32 -66.14
CA ARG A 166 50.87 60.16 -65.11
C ARG A 166 51.87 60.99 -64.30
N ARG A 167 53.10 60.49 -64.08
CA ARG A 167 54.16 61.26 -63.40
C ARG A 167 54.68 62.39 -64.28
N THR A 168 54.80 62.19 -65.59
CA THR A 168 55.18 63.26 -66.52
C THR A 168 54.11 64.36 -66.60
N TRP A 169 52.82 64.00 -66.63
CA TRP A 169 51.71 64.97 -66.63
C TRP A 169 51.69 65.86 -65.36
N LYS A 170 51.95 65.27 -64.19
CA LYS A 170 51.96 65.99 -62.91
C LYS A 170 53.11 67.00 -62.75
N ASN A 171 54.15 66.91 -63.58
CA ASN A 171 55.25 67.87 -63.60
C ASN A 171 54.99 69.09 -64.50
N SER A 172 54.06 69.00 -65.47
CA SER A 172 53.67 70.12 -66.33
C SER A 172 52.63 71.08 -65.73
N GLU A 173 52.01 70.73 -64.60
CA GLU A 173 50.86 71.45 -64.01
C GLU A 173 51.25 72.59 -63.04
N LYS A 174 52.54 72.86 -62.84
CA LYS A 174 53.03 73.78 -61.81
C LYS A 174 52.88 75.31 -62.03
N PRO A 175 52.61 75.88 -63.23
CA PRO A 175 52.51 77.33 -63.41
C PRO A 175 51.09 77.85 -63.74
N VAL A 176 50.06 77.43 -62.99
CA VAL A 176 48.68 77.97 -63.14
C VAL A 176 48.03 78.25 -61.76
N MET A 177 48.79 78.84 -60.84
CA MET A 177 48.37 79.13 -59.45
C MET A 177 48.40 80.64 -59.12
N GLU A 178 48.05 81.49 -60.08
CA GLU A 178 47.79 82.93 -59.85
C GLU A 178 46.59 83.40 -60.69
N GLU A 179 45.41 83.54 -60.07
CA GLU A 179 44.57 84.75 -60.11
C GLU A 179 43.35 84.61 -59.18
N LYS A 180 42.79 85.75 -58.74
CA LYS A 180 41.87 85.84 -57.57
C LYS A 180 40.38 85.80 -57.95
N GLY A 181 39.58 85.24 -57.04
CA GLY A 181 38.15 85.02 -57.20
C GLY A 181 37.23 86.25 -57.27
N ARG A 182 35.94 85.94 -57.43
CA ARG A 182 34.76 86.82 -57.30
C ARG A 182 33.59 86.00 -56.78
N ASP A 183 32.65 86.65 -56.09
CA ASP A 183 31.37 86.07 -55.71
C ASP A 183 30.59 85.58 -56.93
N ILE A 184 29.92 84.43 -56.80
CA ILE A 184 29.11 83.82 -57.86
C ILE A 184 27.65 83.78 -57.41
N GLU A 185 26.83 84.63 -58.01
CA GLU A 185 25.39 84.38 -58.08
C GLU A 185 25.15 83.19 -59.02
N LEU A 186 24.43 82.17 -58.56
CA LEU A 186 24.24 80.91 -59.28
C LEU A 186 23.46 81.11 -60.59
N ASP A 187 24.11 80.81 -61.71
CA ASP A 187 23.50 80.83 -63.03
C ASP A 187 22.46 79.71 -63.22
N LYS A 188 21.53 79.89 -64.17
CA LYS A 188 20.40 78.97 -64.41
C LYS A 188 20.86 77.54 -64.67
N ASP A 189 21.95 77.36 -65.41
CA ASP A 189 22.54 76.05 -65.73
C ASP A 189 23.06 75.31 -64.47
N GLN A 190 23.62 76.04 -63.50
CA GLN A 190 24.06 75.46 -62.23
C GLN A 190 22.86 75.04 -61.37
N LEU A 191 21.77 75.81 -61.44
CA LEU A 191 20.52 75.53 -60.74
C LEU A 191 19.78 74.32 -61.35
N GLU A 192 19.87 74.11 -62.66
CA GLU A 192 19.44 72.87 -63.32
C GLU A 192 20.31 71.67 -62.97
N ARG A 193 21.64 71.82 -62.98
CA ARG A 193 22.58 70.76 -62.54
C ARG A 193 22.30 70.30 -61.11
N TYR A 194 21.95 71.23 -60.21
CA TYR A 194 21.52 70.91 -58.85
C TYR A 194 20.16 70.17 -58.80
N ARG A 195 19.19 70.55 -59.65
CA ARG A 195 17.92 69.82 -59.77
C ARG A 195 18.12 68.40 -60.30
N GLU A 196 18.98 68.20 -61.30
CA GLU A 196 19.35 66.88 -61.82
C GLU A 196 19.98 66.01 -60.72
N LEU A 197 20.99 66.53 -60.01
CA LEU A 197 21.64 65.83 -58.90
C LEU A 197 20.66 65.51 -57.76
N LYS A 198 19.73 66.42 -57.44
CA LYS A 198 18.68 66.19 -56.44
C LYS A 198 17.69 65.10 -56.88
N GLN A 199 17.26 65.10 -58.14
CA GLN A 199 16.41 64.04 -58.69
C GLN A 199 17.14 62.70 -58.75
N TRP A 200 18.43 62.69 -59.09
CA TRP A 200 19.26 61.49 -59.10
C TRP A 200 19.42 60.92 -57.69
N ALA A 201 19.74 61.75 -56.70
CA ALA A 201 19.82 61.36 -55.30
C ALA A 201 18.46 60.89 -54.73
N GLN A 202 17.34 61.48 -55.18
CA GLN A 202 16.00 60.97 -54.84
C GLN A 202 15.72 59.60 -55.47
N LYS A 203 16.15 59.34 -56.72
CA LYS A 203 15.98 58.04 -57.39
C LYS A 203 16.85 56.96 -56.75
N GLU A 204 18.15 57.22 -56.54
CA GLU A 204 19.06 56.32 -55.79
C GLU A 204 18.55 56.07 -54.36
N GLY A 205 18.16 57.13 -53.65
CA GLY A 205 17.63 57.03 -52.30
C GLY A 205 16.34 56.20 -52.21
N ALA A 206 15.42 56.37 -53.17
CA ALA A 206 14.19 55.56 -53.24
C ALA A 206 14.49 54.07 -53.49
N VAL A 207 15.41 53.76 -54.41
CA VAL A 207 15.80 52.37 -54.69
C VAL A 207 16.49 51.72 -53.48
N LEU A 208 17.38 52.44 -52.80
CA LEU A 208 18.04 51.96 -51.58
C LEU A 208 17.05 51.78 -50.42
N ASN A 209 16.07 52.68 -50.26
CA ASN A 209 15.04 52.55 -49.23
C ASN A 209 14.12 51.37 -49.51
N GLN A 210 13.73 51.14 -50.77
CA GLN A 210 12.93 49.97 -51.18
C GLN A 210 13.69 48.65 -50.95
N GLN A 211 15.01 48.63 -51.16
CA GLN A 211 15.86 47.47 -50.85
C GLN A 211 15.98 47.23 -49.33
N ALA A 212 16.16 48.29 -48.55
CA ALA A 212 16.24 48.22 -47.09
C ALA A 212 14.92 47.75 -46.46
N GLU A 213 13.77 48.24 -46.94
CA GLU A 213 12.45 47.77 -46.53
C GLU A 213 12.24 46.29 -46.86
N LYS A 214 12.63 45.82 -48.06
CA LYS A 214 12.55 44.40 -48.44
C LYS A 214 13.35 43.51 -47.49
N LEU A 215 14.61 43.88 -47.21
CA LEU A 215 15.47 43.17 -46.25
C LEU A 215 14.87 43.18 -44.83
N HIS A 216 14.28 44.30 -44.39
CA HIS A 216 13.64 44.40 -43.09
C HIS A 216 12.43 43.45 -42.95
N TRP A 217 11.62 43.31 -44.01
CA TRP A 217 10.51 42.35 -44.05
C TRP A 217 10.99 40.89 -44.08
N GLU A 218 12.06 40.58 -44.82
CA GLU A 218 12.67 39.24 -44.87
C GLU A 218 13.22 38.82 -43.49
N VAL A 219 13.98 39.70 -42.82
CA VAL A 219 14.50 39.46 -41.46
C VAL A 219 13.37 39.29 -40.43
N ARG A 220 12.28 40.06 -40.55
CA ARG A 220 11.11 39.92 -39.67
C ARG A 220 10.42 38.57 -39.86
N ALA A 221 10.21 38.14 -41.11
CA ALA A 221 9.57 36.86 -41.40
C ALA A 221 10.39 35.65 -40.92
N ASP A 222 11.71 35.66 -41.13
CA ASP A 222 12.60 34.61 -40.62
C ASP A 222 12.65 34.63 -39.07
N GLY A 223 12.60 35.81 -38.44
CA GLY A 223 12.52 35.95 -36.99
C GLY A 223 11.21 35.42 -36.39
N GLU A 224 10.06 35.68 -37.02
CA GLU A 224 8.76 35.15 -36.60
C GLU A 224 8.71 33.62 -36.74
N LYS A 225 9.26 33.07 -37.82
CA LYS A 225 9.38 31.62 -38.02
C LYS A 225 10.27 30.97 -36.97
N MET A 226 11.44 31.54 -36.70
CA MET A 226 12.37 31.06 -35.68
C MET A 226 11.73 31.08 -34.28
N ALA A 227 10.93 32.11 -33.97
CA ALA A 227 10.15 32.19 -32.74
C ALA A 227 8.96 31.20 -32.65
N PHE A 228 8.45 30.71 -33.79
CA PHE A 228 7.47 29.61 -33.84
C PHE A 228 8.15 28.26 -33.59
N ASP A 229 9.24 27.97 -34.30
CA ASP A 229 9.99 26.71 -34.16
C ASP A 229 10.55 26.56 -32.73
N GLN A 230 10.97 27.65 -32.08
CA GLN A 230 11.39 27.66 -30.67
C GLN A 230 10.25 27.41 -29.67
N ARG A 231 9.01 27.82 -29.97
CA ARG A 231 7.84 27.47 -29.14
C ARG A 231 7.54 25.97 -29.26
N ARG A 232 7.48 25.47 -30.50
CA ARG A 232 7.26 24.05 -30.79
C ARG A 232 8.35 23.15 -30.19
N LYS A 233 9.61 23.61 -30.17
CA LYS A 233 10.70 22.93 -29.44
C LYS A 233 10.38 22.82 -27.94
N LYS A 234 10.01 23.91 -27.27
CA LYS A 234 9.68 23.90 -25.82
C LYS A 234 8.47 23.00 -25.51
N GLU A 235 7.47 22.97 -26.38
CA GLU A 235 6.33 22.05 -26.28
C GLU A 235 6.77 20.58 -26.37
N LEU A 236 7.65 20.24 -27.33
CA LEU A 236 8.25 18.89 -27.42
C LEU A 236 9.11 18.55 -26.20
N GLU A 237 9.96 19.47 -25.72
CA GLU A 237 10.78 19.26 -24.53
C GLU A 237 9.94 18.98 -23.27
N PHE A 238 8.77 19.60 -23.16
CA PHE A 238 7.83 19.37 -22.07
C PHE A 238 7.12 18.01 -22.22
N ALA A 239 6.66 17.67 -23.44
CA ALA A 239 6.07 16.37 -23.73
C ALA A 239 7.04 15.19 -23.49
N ILE A 240 8.32 15.36 -23.87
CA ILE A 240 9.39 14.39 -23.60
C ILE A 240 9.60 14.25 -22.08
N ARG A 241 9.73 15.35 -21.34
CA ARG A 241 9.89 15.32 -19.88
C ARG A 241 8.73 14.61 -19.18
N ASN A 242 7.47 14.90 -19.55
CA ASN A 242 6.31 14.24 -18.97
C ASN A 242 6.29 12.73 -19.30
N SER A 243 6.67 12.36 -20.53
CA SER A 243 6.77 10.96 -20.94
C SER A 243 7.90 10.21 -20.21
N GLN A 244 9.04 10.88 -19.95
CA GLN A 244 10.15 10.35 -19.16
C GLN A 244 9.77 10.17 -17.67
N ILE A 245 9.00 11.09 -17.08
CA ILE A 245 8.45 10.94 -15.72
C ILE A 245 7.51 9.72 -15.67
N HIS A 246 6.59 9.61 -16.62
CA HIS A 246 5.66 8.47 -16.69
C HIS A 246 6.38 7.12 -16.89
N LEU A 247 7.43 7.10 -17.73
CA LEU A 247 8.32 5.94 -17.86
C LEU A 247 8.96 5.58 -16.52
N GLY A 248 9.49 6.57 -15.78
CA GLY A 248 10.07 6.41 -14.46
C GLY A 248 9.11 5.82 -13.41
N GLU A 249 7.85 6.25 -13.43
CA GLU A 249 6.81 5.64 -12.59
C GLU A 249 6.55 4.17 -12.95
N ILE A 250 6.48 3.86 -14.25
CA ILE A 250 6.24 2.50 -14.73
C ILE A 250 7.42 1.58 -14.38
N THR A 251 8.67 2.04 -14.52
CA THR A 251 9.85 1.29 -14.09
C THR A 251 9.84 1.10 -12.57
N SER A 252 9.52 2.12 -11.78
CA SER A 252 9.41 1.97 -10.31
C SER A 252 8.30 0.98 -9.91
N LYS A 253 7.16 0.97 -10.62
CA LYS A 253 6.09 -0.02 -10.44
C LYS A 253 6.60 -1.45 -10.77
N ALA A 254 7.38 -1.61 -11.83
CA ALA A 254 7.99 -2.89 -12.20
C ALA A 254 9.04 -3.38 -11.17
N GLU A 255 9.88 -2.50 -10.64
CA GLU A 255 10.85 -2.80 -9.58
C GLU A 255 10.16 -3.26 -8.28
N LYS A 256 9.08 -2.56 -7.88
CA LYS A 256 8.27 -2.95 -6.71
C LYS A 256 7.62 -4.31 -6.91
N LEU A 257 7.15 -4.63 -8.12
CA LEU A 257 6.60 -5.95 -8.45
C LEU A 257 7.68 -7.05 -8.44
N ASP A 258 8.91 -6.79 -8.92
CA ASP A 258 10.01 -7.76 -8.82
C ASP A 258 10.45 -8.01 -7.36
N ALA A 259 10.51 -6.96 -6.53
CA ALA A 259 10.73 -7.09 -5.09
C ALA A 259 9.62 -7.91 -4.41
N TYR A 260 8.36 -7.67 -4.75
CA TYR A 260 7.23 -8.46 -4.23
C TYR A 260 7.25 -9.92 -4.72
N ILE A 261 7.69 -10.18 -5.96
CA ILE A 261 7.92 -11.54 -6.48
C ILE A 261 9.01 -12.26 -5.69
N LYS A 262 10.08 -11.58 -5.28
CA LYS A 262 11.13 -12.18 -4.42
C LYS A 262 10.58 -12.58 -3.05
N ILE A 263 9.80 -11.70 -2.40
CA ILE A 263 9.13 -12.01 -1.12
C ILE A 263 8.14 -13.18 -1.28
N CYS A 264 7.35 -13.18 -2.35
CA CYS A 264 6.40 -14.26 -2.62
C CYS A 264 7.08 -15.61 -2.91
N LYS A 265 8.31 -15.62 -3.47
CA LYS A 265 9.11 -16.84 -3.60
C LYS A 265 9.58 -17.34 -2.24
N SER A 266 10.23 -16.50 -1.43
CA SER A 266 10.74 -16.95 -0.12
C SER A 266 9.62 -17.47 0.78
N SER A 267 8.47 -16.80 0.82
CA SER A 267 7.32 -17.33 1.58
C SER A 267 6.76 -18.63 1.00
N LEU A 268 6.80 -18.83 -0.33
CA LEU A 268 6.39 -20.10 -0.94
C LEU A 268 7.36 -21.24 -0.56
N ASP A 269 8.66 -20.96 -0.58
CA ASP A 269 9.70 -21.91 -0.18
C ASP A 269 9.55 -22.28 1.32
N ASP A 270 9.27 -21.30 2.20
CA ASP A 270 8.96 -21.52 3.62
C ASP A 270 7.71 -22.40 3.83
N TYR A 271 6.67 -22.22 3.00
CA TYR A 271 5.47 -23.05 3.07
C TYR A 271 5.72 -24.48 2.58
N HIS A 272 6.47 -24.66 1.48
CA HIS A 272 6.82 -26.00 1.00
C HIS A 272 7.73 -26.76 1.98
N GLN A 273 8.69 -26.10 2.64
CA GLN A 273 9.48 -26.76 3.69
C GLN A 273 8.62 -27.23 4.87
N LYS A 274 7.60 -26.44 5.27
CA LYS A 274 6.63 -26.83 6.31
C LYS A 274 5.72 -27.97 5.86
N GLU A 275 5.27 -27.93 4.60
CA GLU A 275 4.46 -28.97 3.97
C GLU A 275 5.21 -30.31 3.92
N GLU A 276 6.47 -30.31 3.45
CA GLU A 276 7.34 -31.50 3.42
C GLU A 276 7.59 -32.05 4.83
N GLY A 277 7.91 -31.18 5.79
CA GLY A 277 8.13 -31.56 7.19
C GLY A 277 6.90 -32.20 7.84
N LEU A 278 5.73 -31.57 7.73
CA LEU A 278 4.47 -32.09 8.25
C LEU A 278 4.05 -33.39 7.54
N THR A 279 4.26 -33.49 6.23
CA THR A 279 3.97 -34.70 5.46
C THR A 279 4.86 -35.87 5.93
N ALA A 280 6.15 -35.63 6.14
CA ALA A 280 7.08 -36.64 6.65
C ALA A 280 6.75 -37.06 8.10
N GLU A 281 6.36 -36.13 8.98
CA GLU A 281 5.86 -36.46 10.32
C GLU A 281 4.60 -37.32 10.26
N LEU A 282 3.60 -36.92 9.48
CA LEU A 282 2.32 -37.63 9.37
C LEU A 282 2.46 -39.01 8.72
N GLN A 283 3.36 -39.19 7.75
CA GLN A 283 3.69 -40.50 7.19
C GLN A 283 4.28 -41.44 8.24
N ARG A 284 5.26 -40.97 9.05
CA ARG A 284 5.85 -41.76 10.14
C ARG A 284 4.81 -42.12 11.20
N VAL A 285 3.96 -41.17 11.60
CA VAL A 285 2.86 -41.41 12.54
C VAL A 285 1.87 -42.42 11.97
N SER A 286 1.51 -42.34 10.70
CA SER A 286 0.58 -43.28 10.06
C SER A 286 1.17 -44.70 9.95
N GLN A 287 2.47 -44.83 9.65
CA GLN A 287 3.17 -46.12 9.65
C GLN A 287 3.18 -46.73 11.05
N ARG A 288 3.63 -45.99 12.07
CA ARG A 288 3.67 -46.47 13.45
C ARG A 288 2.26 -46.79 14.00
N MET A 289 1.22 -46.04 13.61
CA MET A 289 -0.15 -46.37 13.96
C MET A 289 -0.60 -47.73 13.40
N GLU A 290 -0.20 -48.10 12.18
CA GLU A 290 -0.55 -49.39 11.61
C GLU A 290 0.24 -50.54 12.28
N GLU A 291 1.52 -50.33 12.59
CA GLU A 291 2.32 -51.26 13.41
C GLU A 291 1.68 -51.51 14.78
N VAL A 292 1.41 -50.45 15.56
CA VAL A 292 0.79 -50.54 16.89
C VAL A 292 -0.61 -51.16 16.81
N ASN A 293 -1.37 -50.91 15.75
CA ASN A 293 -2.65 -51.59 15.52
C ASN A 293 -2.47 -53.09 15.21
N GLN A 294 -1.40 -53.50 14.51
CA GLN A 294 -1.09 -54.92 14.29
C GLN A 294 -0.65 -55.61 15.59
N GLU A 295 0.27 -55.01 16.35
CA GLU A 295 0.70 -55.47 17.67
C GLU A 295 -0.51 -55.61 18.61
N LEU A 296 -1.39 -54.58 18.68
CA LEU A 296 -2.58 -54.61 19.51
C LEU A 296 -3.59 -55.68 19.07
N ARG A 297 -3.77 -55.92 17.76
CA ARG A 297 -4.62 -57.01 17.25
C ARG A 297 -4.11 -58.37 17.73
N GLN A 298 -2.81 -58.63 17.64
CA GLN A 298 -2.19 -59.87 18.11
C GLN A 298 -2.41 -60.08 19.62
N VAL A 299 -2.10 -59.07 20.44
CA VAL A 299 -2.27 -59.15 21.91
C VAL A 299 -3.75 -59.31 22.30
N VAL A 300 -4.68 -58.68 21.58
CA VAL A 300 -6.12 -58.86 21.80
C VAL A 300 -6.60 -60.25 21.39
N GLU A 301 -6.04 -60.85 20.33
CA GLU A 301 -6.33 -62.23 19.93
C GLU A 301 -5.80 -63.24 20.95
N GLU A 302 -4.57 -63.07 21.45
CA GLU A 302 -4.01 -63.90 22.53
C GLU A 302 -4.85 -63.81 23.82
N LEU A 303 -5.27 -62.60 24.21
CA LEU A 303 -6.20 -62.39 25.32
C LEU A 303 -7.60 -62.95 25.03
N GLY A 304 -8.06 -62.93 23.78
CA GLY A 304 -9.32 -63.52 23.34
C GLY A 304 -9.33 -65.03 23.47
N ASN A 305 -8.26 -65.68 23.01
CA ASN A 305 -8.01 -67.11 23.16
C ASN A 305 -7.80 -67.54 24.62
N ALA A 306 -7.38 -66.64 25.51
CA ALA A 306 -7.40 -66.86 26.97
C ALA A 306 -8.78 -66.60 27.60
N ARG A 307 -9.62 -65.74 26.99
CA ARG A 307 -10.97 -65.39 27.48
C ARG A 307 -12.08 -66.33 27.03
N LEU A 308 -11.94 -67.06 25.92
CA LEU A 308 -12.96 -68.04 25.51
C LEU A 308 -13.08 -69.21 26.51
N ASP A 309 -12.00 -69.52 27.24
CA ASP A 309 -12.02 -70.43 28.40
C ASP A 309 -12.72 -69.81 29.65
N SER A 310 -13.10 -68.52 29.64
CA SER A 310 -13.66 -67.78 30.79
C SER A 310 -15.19 -67.81 30.91
N HIS A 311 -15.92 -68.66 30.17
CA HIS A 311 -17.36 -68.85 30.45
C HIS A 311 -17.62 -69.50 31.83
N GLU A 312 -16.61 -70.11 32.46
CA GLU A 312 -16.65 -70.49 33.89
C GLU A 312 -16.53 -69.28 34.86
N SER A 313 -16.20 -68.07 34.38
CA SER A 313 -15.67 -67.01 35.25
C SER A 313 -16.67 -66.43 36.26
N LYS A 314 -17.98 -66.40 36.00
CA LYS A 314 -18.96 -65.99 37.05
C LYS A 314 -19.00 -66.97 38.22
N ARG A 315 -18.80 -68.27 37.93
CA ARG A 315 -18.75 -69.36 38.91
C ARG A 315 -17.43 -69.34 39.68
N GLN A 316 -16.32 -69.18 38.96
CA GLN A 316 -14.99 -69.05 39.56
C GLN A 316 -14.81 -67.76 40.39
N LEU A 317 -15.40 -66.63 40.00
CA LEU A 317 -15.35 -65.37 40.75
C LEU A 317 -16.05 -65.50 42.10
N LYS A 318 -17.30 -65.98 42.13
CA LYS A 318 -18.03 -66.26 43.38
C LYS A 318 -17.27 -67.24 44.29
N ARG A 319 -16.64 -68.28 43.71
CA ARG A 319 -15.77 -69.22 44.43
C ARG A 319 -14.48 -68.57 44.95
N ARG A 320 -13.98 -67.49 44.34
CA ARG A 320 -12.83 -66.71 44.83
C ARG A 320 -13.25 -65.81 45.99
N GLU A 321 -14.34 -65.07 45.83
CA GLU A 321 -14.95 -64.24 46.88
C GLU A 321 -15.27 -65.06 48.14
N LEU A 322 -15.82 -66.27 47.98
CA LEU A 322 -16.06 -67.21 49.07
C LEU A 322 -14.76 -67.63 49.78
N LEU A 323 -13.70 -67.94 49.02
CA LEU A 323 -12.42 -68.32 49.60
C LEU A 323 -11.80 -67.16 50.40
N GLU A 324 -11.88 -65.93 49.87
CA GLU A 324 -11.44 -64.73 50.60
C GLU A 324 -12.26 -64.51 51.88
N LYS A 325 -13.58 -64.71 51.85
CA LYS A 325 -14.43 -64.69 53.06
C LYS A 325 -13.98 -65.74 54.07
N LEU A 326 -13.76 -66.99 53.66
CA LEU A 326 -13.31 -68.09 54.53
C LEU A 326 -11.94 -67.81 55.16
N CYS A 327 -10.96 -67.35 54.38
CA CYS A 327 -9.63 -66.98 54.89
C CYS A 327 -9.66 -65.76 55.84
N ARG A 328 -10.66 -64.86 55.71
CA ARG A 328 -10.85 -63.73 56.64
C ARG A 328 -11.53 -64.15 57.95
N LEU A 329 -12.49 -65.09 57.89
CA LEU A 329 -13.21 -65.58 59.06
C LEU A 329 -12.37 -66.56 59.89
N TYR A 330 -11.52 -67.35 59.22
CA TYR A 330 -10.68 -68.38 59.81
C TYR A 330 -9.20 -68.16 59.45
N PRO A 331 -8.57 -67.07 59.95
CA PRO A 331 -7.15 -66.80 59.72
C PRO A 331 -6.28 -67.92 60.28
N ASP A 332 -5.11 -68.13 59.65
CA ASP A 332 -4.07 -69.13 59.97
C ASP A 332 -4.52 -70.61 60.09
N THR A 333 -5.80 -70.90 59.87
CA THR A 333 -6.41 -72.23 59.94
C THR A 333 -6.94 -72.71 58.59
N VAL A 334 -7.29 -71.78 57.68
CA VAL A 334 -7.57 -72.07 56.26
C VAL A 334 -6.37 -71.63 55.42
N TYR A 335 -5.56 -72.60 54.94
CA TYR A 335 -4.35 -72.31 54.17
C TYR A 335 -4.64 -71.86 52.73
N GLY A 336 -5.83 -72.18 52.20
CA GLY A 336 -6.25 -71.83 50.83
C GLY A 336 -6.35 -73.04 49.90
N ARG A 337 -6.40 -72.81 48.59
CA ARG A 337 -6.54 -73.88 47.59
C ARG A 337 -5.22 -74.58 47.29
N LEU A 338 -5.28 -75.87 46.98
CA LEU A 338 -4.09 -76.64 46.59
C LEU A 338 -3.37 -76.03 45.37
N SER A 339 -4.09 -75.49 44.39
CA SER A 339 -3.54 -74.79 43.22
C SER A 339 -2.82 -73.47 43.51
N SER A 340 -3.01 -72.87 44.70
CA SER A 340 -2.26 -71.68 45.14
C SER A 340 -1.12 -72.00 46.11
N LEU A 341 -1.09 -73.21 46.67
CA LEU A 341 -0.17 -73.62 47.73
C LEU A 341 1.08 -74.37 47.22
N CYS A 342 1.05 -74.85 45.98
CA CYS A 342 2.14 -75.56 45.34
C CYS A 342 2.19 -75.23 43.84
N SER A 343 3.31 -75.55 43.19
CA SER A 343 3.52 -75.33 41.76
C SER A 343 4.38 -76.44 41.16
N PRO A 344 4.23 -76.80 39.88
CA PRO A 344 5.14 -77.73 39.21
C PRO A 344 6.53 -77.10 39.05
N ILE A 345 7.61 -77.82 39.42
CA ILE A 345 9.00 -77.30 39.36
C ILE A 345 9.41 -76.83 37.95
N HIS A 346 8.81 -77.40 36.90
CA HIS A 346 9.09 -77.02 35.52
C HIS A 346 7.84 -77.11 34.64
N LYS A 347 7.71 -76.18 33.69
CA LYS A 347 6.62 -76.10 32.69
C LYS A 347 6.29 -77.44 32.00
N LYS A 348 7.28 -78.32 31.76
CA LYS A 348 7.07 -79.63 31.12
C LYS A 348 6.18 -80.59 31.92
N TYR A 349 6.08 -80.40 33.24
CA TYR A 349 5.27 -81.25 34.11
C TYR A 349 3.88 -80.67 34.41
N GLN A 350 3.55 -79.45 33.94
CA GLN A 350 2.26 -78.80 34.24
C GLN A 350 1.05 -79.68 33.91
N LEU A 351 1.01 -80.31 32.73
CA LEU A 351 -0.08 -81.20 32.32
C LEU A 351 -0.15 -82.45 33.22
N ALA A 352 0.99 -83.11 33.46
CA ALA A 352 1.09 -84.31 34.29
C ALA A 352 0.59 -84.04 35.73
N VAL A 353 1.07 -82.98 36.37
CA VAL A 353 0.64 -82.57 37.72
C VAL A 353 -0.84 -82.22 37.74
N THR A 354 -1.32 -81.40 36.79
CA THR A 354 -2.75 -81.03 36.67
C THR A 354 -3.65 -82.27 36.55
N LYS A 355 -3.22 -83.30 35.81
CA LYS A 355 -3.96 -84.56 35.66
C LYS A 355 -3.95 -85.41 36.92
N VAL A 356 -2.84 -85.45 37.64
CA VAL A 356 -2.71 -86.21 38.90
C VAL A 356 -3.55 -85.57 40.01
N PHE A 357 -3.55 -84.25 40.09
CA PHE A 357 -4.34 -83.48 41.04
C PHE A 357 -5.84 -83.58 40.74
N GLY A 358 -6.23 -83.45 39.47
CA GLY A 358 -7.60 -83.69 39.01
C GLY A 358 -8.63 -82.86 39.78
N GLY A 359 -9.59 -83.53 40.43
CA GLY A 359 -10.61 -82.87 41.24
C GLY A 359 -10.07 -82.14 42.48
N ASN A 360 -8.92 -82.58 42.99
CA ASN A 360 -8.32 -82.04 44.22
C ASN A 360 -7.58 -80.71 43.97
N MET A 361 -7.41 -80.29 42.70
CA MET A 361 -6.74 -79.04 42.34
C MET A 361 -7.39 -77.81 43.00
N ASN A 362 -8.71 -77.80 43.12
CA ASN A 362 -9.48 -76.72 43.74
C ASN A 362 -9.78 -76.96 45.24
N ALA A 363 -9.33 -78.07 45.82
CA ALA A 363 -9.63 -78.40 47.21
C ALA A 363 -8.97 -77.40 48.17
N ILE A 364 -9.71 -77.03 49.21
CA ILE A 364 -9.29 -76.08 50.25
C ILE A 364 -8.61 -76.87 51.37
N VAL A 365 -7.37 -76.51 51.69
CA VAL A 365 -6.58 -77.16 52.73
C VAL A 365 -6.81 -76.42 54.05
N VAL A 366 -7.13 -77.17 55.11
CA VAL A 366 -7.43 -76.60 56.44
C VAL A 366 -6.68 -77.34 57.55
N SER A 367 -6.44 -76.68 58.67
CA SER A 367 -5.65 -77.23 59.78
C SER A 367 -6.32 -78.42 60.47
N SER A 368 -7.65 -78.39 60.65
CA SER A 368 -8.39 -79.42 61.39
C SER A 368 -9.74 -79.82 60.78
N GLU A 369 -10.16 -81.07 61.01
CA GLU A 369 -11.48 -81.62 60.71
C GLU A 369 -12.63 -80.81 61.32
N LYS A 370 -12.42 -80.17 62.48
CA LYS A 370 -13.40 -79.24 63.08
C LYS A 370 -13.62 -78.00 62.21
N VAL A 371 -12.52 -77.36 61.78
CA VAL A 371 -12.55 -76.18 60.90
C VAL A 371 -13.18 -76.52 59.55
N ALA A 372 -12.93 -77.72 59.02
CA ALA A 372 -13.61 -78.21 57.81
C ALA A 372 -15.12 -78.25 57.98
N ARG A 373 -15.64 -78.77 59.10
CA ARG A 373 -17.08 -78.80 59.39
C ARG A 373 -17.69 -77.40 59.50
N GLU A 374 -17.03 -76.48 60.19
CA GLU A 374 -17.47 -75.08 60.32
C GLU A 374 -17.52 -74.37 58.96
N CYS A 375 -16.47 -74.53 58.13
CA CYS A 375 -16.43 -73.99 56.78
C CYS A 375 -17.54 -74.58 55.87
N ILE A 376 -17.91 -75.85 56.05
CA ILE A 376 -19.03 -76.49 55.32
C ILE A 376 -20.38 -75.93 55.77
N VAL A 377 -20.56 -75.59 57.04
CA VAL A 377 -21.78 -74.92 57.54
C VAL A 377 -21.89 -73.53 56.90
N PHE A 378 -20.83 -72.73 56.94
CA PHE A 378 -20.77 -71.41 56.31
C PHE A 378 -21.10 -71.44 54.80
N ILE A 379 -20.55 -72.41 54.06
CA ILE A 379 -20.86 -72.60 52.62
C ILE A 379 -22.36 -72.86 52.37
N LYS A 380 -23.01 -73.62 53.26
CA LYS A 380 -24.45 -73.90 53.16
C LYS A 380 -25.30 -72.67 53.47
N GLU A 381 -24.90 -71.87 54.45
CA GLU A 381 -25.56 -70.60 54.82
C GLU A 381 -25.49 -69.59 53.67
N GLU A 382 -24.31 -69.39 53.08
CA GLU A 382 -24.09 -68.53 51.91
C GLU A 382 -24.72 -69.08 50.61
N ARG A 383 -25.38 -70.25 50.66
CA ARG A 383 -25.95 -70.98 49.51
C ARG A 383 -24.95 -71.18 48.37
N ALA A 384 -23.69 -71.36 48.73
CA ALA A 384 -22.61 -71.55 47.79
C ALA A 384 -22.52 -73.01 47.31
N GLU A 385 -21.72 -73.24 46.28
CA GLU A 385 -21.53 -74.58 45.73
C GLU A 385 -20.66 -75.46 46.65
N PRO A 386 -20.86 -76.79 46.67
CA PRO A 386 -20.00 -77.69 47.42
C PRO A 386 -18.52 -77.58 46.97
N GLU A 387 -17.65 -77.18 47.90
CA GLU A 387 -16.19 -77.24 47.77
C GLU A 387 -15.64 -78.45 48.54
N MET A 388 -14.47 -78.94 48.13
CA MET A 388 -13.77 -80.05 48.79
C MET A 388 -12.80 -79.50 49.84
N PHE A 389 -12.81 -80.07 51.05
CA PHE A 389 -11.89 -79.72 52.13
C PHE A 389 -10.92 -80.86 52.44
N LEU A 390 -9.66 -80.52 52.71
CA LEU A 390 -8.60 -81.45 53.10
C LEU A 390 -8.05 -81.05 54.48
N PRO A 391 -8.57 -81.64 55.58
CA PRO A 391 -8.10 -81.37 56.94
C PRO A 391 -6.78 -82.08 57.23
N VAL A 392 -5.73 -81.33 57.57
CA VAL A 392 -4.36 -81.86 57.73
C VAL A 392 -4.21 -82.82 58.92
N ASP A 393 -4.94 -82.61 60.01
CA ASP A 393 -4.89 -83.44 61.22
C ASP A 393 -5.43 -84.86 61.00
N TYR A 394 -6.51 -84.99 60.23
CA TYR A 394 -7.26 -86.23 60.02
C TYR A 394 -6.88 -86.96 58.72
N LEU A 395 -5.98 -86.37 57.90
CA LEU A 395 -5.61 -86.94 56.60
C LEU A 395 -4.68 -88.14 56.75
N VAL A 396 -5.24 -89.35 56.60
CA VAL A 396 -4.47 -90.60 56.54
C VAL A 396 -3.67 -90.65 55.24
N VAL A 397 -2.35 -90.61 55.36
CA VAL A 397 -1.40 -90.73 54.25
C VAL A 397 -0.77 -92.11 54.22
N ASN A 398 -0.81 -92.77 53.06
CA ASN A 398 -0.02 -93.99 52.86
C ASN A 398 1.46 -93.63 52.73
N PRO A 399 2.39 -94.43 53.29
CA PRO A 399 3.82 -94.20 53.12
C PRO A 399 4.21 -94.33 51.64
N LEU A 400 5.14 -93.47 51.22
CA LEU A 400 5.68 -93.53 49.86
C LEU A 400 6.58 -94.76 49.72
N ASN A 401 6.45 -95.50 48.61
CA ASN A 401 7.34 -96.60 48.31
C ASN A 401 8.61 -96.05 47.65
N GLU A 402 9.68 -95.88 48.42
CA GLU A 402 10.91 -95.22 47.96
C GLU A 402 11.58 -95.96 46.79
N ARG A 403 11.37 -97.28 46.66
CA ARG A 403 11.85 -98.10 45.53
C ARG A 403 11.33 -97.61 44.17
N LEU A 404 10.23 -96.85 44.14
CA LEU A 404 9.67 -96.28 42.92
C LEU A 404 10.48 -95.07 42.39
N ARG A 405 11.42 -94.53 43.17
CA ARG A 405 12.37 -93.49 42.72
C ARG A 405 13.45 -94.03 41.78
N ASP A 406 13.79 -95.32 41.91
CA ASP A 406 14.90 -95.95 41.19
C ASP A 406 14.50 -96.47 39.79
N ILE A 407 13.23 -96.34 39.40
CA ILE A 407 12.70 -96.84 38.13
C ILE A 407 13.21 -95.96 36.96
N PRO A 408 14.00 -96.50 36.01
CA PRO A 408 14.53 -95.72 34.90
C PRO A 408 13.41 -95.26 33.96
N GLY A 409 13.43 -93.97 33.59
CA GLY A 409 12.43 -93.33 32.74
C GLY A 409 11.20 -92.79 33.46
N ALA A 410 11.13 -92.92 34.79
CA ALA A 410 10.05 -92.37 35.61
C ALA A 410 10.56 -91.50 36.77
N LYS A 411 9.71 -90.60 37.28
CA LYS A 411 9.95 -89.80 38.49
C LYS A 411 8.68 -89.70 39.31
N MET A 412 8.77 -89.74 40.64
CA MET A 412 7.57 -89.55 41.48
C MET A 412 6.98 -88.16 41.32
N VAL A 413 5.65 -88.06 41.20
CA VAL A 413 4.94 -86.78 41.05
C VAL A 413 5.17 -85.88 42.26
N VAL A 414 5.28 -86.46 43.47
CA VAL A 414 5.58 -85.73 44.72
C VAL A 414 6.89 -84.95 44.59
N ASP A 415 7.94 -85.54 44.02
CA ASP A 415 9.26 -84.92 43.88
C ASP A 415 9.30 -83.88 42.73
N VAL A 416 8.24 -83.79 41.93
CA VAL A 416 8.07 -82.87 40.78
C VAL A 416 7.21 -81.64 41.16
N VAL A 417 6.57 -81.66 42.33
CA VAL A 417 5.74 -80.57 42.87
C VAL A 417 6.51 -79.80 43.95
N GLN A 418 6.68 -78.50 43.74
CA GLN A 418 7.22 -77.57 44.72
C GLN A 418 6.09 -77.07 45.62
N VAL A 419 6.28 -77.11 46.94
CA VAL A 419 5.37 -76.47 47.91
C VAL A 419 5.90 -75.07 48.21
N ASN A 420 5.01 -74.07 48.25
CA ASN A 420 5.40 -72.70 48.54
C ASN A 420 5.93 -72.59 49.98
N ALA A 421 7.06 -71.87 50.15
CA ALA A 421 7.76 -71.82 51.43
C ALA A 421 7.04 -70.94 52.45
N GLY A 422 6.55 -71.55 53.53
CA GLY A 422 5.91 -70.87 54.65
C GLY A 422 5.79 -71.79 55.87
N SER A 423 5.27 -71.26 56.98
CA SER A 423 5.22 -71.93 58.30
C SER A 423 4.55 -73.31 58.28
N ALA A 424 3.63 -73.55 57.34
CA ALA A 424 2.90 -74.80 57.16
C ALA A 424 3.55 -75.81 56.18
N ALA A 425 4.78 -75.59 55.70
CA ALA A 425 5.37 -76.41 54.63
C ALA A 425 5.41 -77.93 54.95
N ALA A 426 5.66 -78.33 56.21
CA ALA A 426 5.64 -79.73 56.62
C ALA A 426 4.22 -80.34 56.62
N GLN A 427 3.21 -79.55 56.97
CA GLN A 427 1.80 -79.91 56.93
C GLN A 427 1.30 -80.08 55.48
N LEU A 428 1.67 -79.14 54.61
CA LEU A 428 1.32 -79.17 53.18
C LEU A 428 1.96 -80.35 52.43
N ARG A 429 3.18 -80.79 52.81
CA ARG A 429 3.79 -82.01 52.25
C ARG A 429 2.93 -83.26 52.46
N LYS A 430 2.26 -83.42 53.62
CA LYS A 430 1.31 -84.52 53.84
C LYS A 430 0.15 -84.49 52.84
N VAL A 431 -0.36 -83.30 52.54
CA VAL A 431 -1.47 -83.12 51.59
C VAL A 431 -1.02 -83.44 50.15
N VAL A 432 0.18 -82.99 49.74
CA VAL A 432 0.75 -83.35 48.43
C VAL A 432 1.01 -84.86 48.33
N GLN A 433 1.50 -85.49 49.40
CA GLN A 433 1.68 -86.94 49.50
C GLN A 433 0.34 -87.70 49.37
N TYR A 434 -0.75 -87.21 49.97
CA TYR A 434 -2.09 -87.79 49.81
C TYR A 434 -2.59 -87.70 48.36
N VAL A 435 -2.52 -86.51 47.73
CA VAL A 435 -3.10 -86.27 46.40
C VAL A 435 -2.30 -86.98 45.29
N CYS A 436 -0.98 -86.99 45.40
CA CYS A 436 -0.11 -87.65 44.44
C CYS A 436 -0.05 -89.17 44.71
N GLY A 437 0.18 -89.56 45.96
CA GLY A 437 0.53 -90.93 46.35
C GLY A 437 1.79 -91.41 45.64
N ASN A 438 1.87 -92.73 45.45
CA ASN A 438 2.89 -93.43 44.66
C ASN A 438 2.72 -93.23 43.13
N ALA A 439 2.36 -92.02 42.69
CA ALA A 439 2.18 -91.72 41.27
C ALA A 439 3.52 -91.37 40.59
N LEU A 440 3.73 -91.90 39.39
CA LEU A 440 4.93 -91.68 38.57
C LEU A 440 4.62 -90.86 37.32
N VAL A 441 5.45 -89.84 37.03
CA VAL A 441 5.52 -89.18 35.73
C VAL A 441 6.50 -89.93 34.84
N CYS A 442 6.08 -90.30 33.63
CA CYS A 442 6.90 -90.90 32.59
C CYS A 442 6.95 -89.98 31.37
N GLU A 443 8.03 -90.03 30.57
CA GLU A 443 8.14 -89.16 29.40
C GLU A 443 7.25 -89.65 28.24
N THR A 444 7.28 -90.95 27.90
CA THR A 444 6.46 -91.50 26.81
C THR A 444 5.25 -92.33 27.28
N MET A 445 4.23 -92.41 26.40
CA MET A 445 3.04 -93.25 26.58
C MET A 445 3.36 -94.76 26.64
N LYS A 446 4.44 -95.21 25.97
CA LYS A 446 4.86 -96.62 25.98
C LYS A 446 5.46 -97.00 27.33
N GLU A 447 6.35 -96.17 27.87
CA GLU A 447 6.94 -96.37 29.21
C GLU A 447 5.88 -96.30 30.30
N ALA A 448 4.98 -95.30 30.24
CA ALA A 448 3.89 -95.14 31.20
C ALA A 448 2.98 -96.38 31.25
N ARG A 449 2.64 -96.97 30.09
CA ARG A 449 1.84 -98.21 30.03
C ARG A 449 2.60 -99.40 30.63
N ARG A 450 3.87 -99.60 30.22
CA ARG A 450 4.72 -100.70 30.73
C ARG A 450 4.81 -100.67 32.25
N ILE A 451 5.17 -99.51 32.81
CA ILE A 451 5.35 -99.33 34.26
C ILE A 451 4.02 -99.44 35.02
N ALA A 452 2.88 -99.12 34.40
CA ALA A 452 1.56 -99.23 35.05
C ALA A 452 1.03 -100.67 35.16
N PHE A 453 1.29 -101.52 34.17
CA PHE A 453 0.55 -102.79 34.01
C PHE A 453 1.42 -104.04 33.78
N GLU A 454 2.70 -103.92 33.40
CA GLU A 454 3.57 -105.06 33.05
C GLU A 454 4.57 -105.44 34.17
N GLY A 455 4.59 -104.67 35.28
CA GLY A 455 5.36 -105.01 36.49
C GLY A 455 4.58 -105.89 37.48
N GLU A 456 5.29 -106.42 38.49
CA GLU A 456 4.69 -107.23 39.57
C GLU A 456 3.59 -106.47 40.32
N ASP A 457 3.86 -105.20 40.67
CA ASP A 457 2.89 -104.27 41.26
C ASP A 457 2.36 -103.30 40.20
N ARG A 458 1.04 -103.08 40.18
CA ARG A 458 0.43 -102.05 39.35
C ARG A 458 0.61 -100.67 39.97
N VAL A 459 1.30 -99.77 39.27
CA VAL A 459 1.59 -98.40 39.73
C VAL A 459 0.75 -97.37 38.95
N ARG A 460 0.38 -96.25 39.61
CA ARG A 460 -0.31 -95.13 38.97
C ARG A 460 0.69 -94.31 38.14
N THR A 461 0.59 -94.30 36.82
CA THR A 461 1.52 -93.53 35.96
C THR A 461 0.80 -92.44 35.17
N VAL A 462 1.51 -91.36 34.85
CA VAL A 462 1.03 -90.26 34.01
C VAL A 462 2.09 -89.87 32.98
N THR A 463 1.69 -89.60 31.74
CA THR A 463 2.60 -89.07 30.71
C THR A 463 2.76 -87.55 30.81
N LEU A 464 3.80 -86.99 30.20
CA LEU A 464 3.93 -85.53 30.04
C LEU A 464 2.73 -84.91 29.28
N ASP A 465 2.14 -85.64 28.33
CA ASP A 465 0.88 -85.25 27.65
C ASP A 465 -0.38 -85.35 28.53
N GLY A 466 -0.24 -85.81 29.78
CA GLY A 466 -1.33 -85.90 30.75
C GLY A 466 -2.31 -87.04 30.52
N THR A 467 -1.86 -88.14 29.92
CA THR A 467 -2.62 -89.40 29.91
C THR A 467 -2.30 -90.17 31.18
N LEU A 468 -3.34 -90.51 31.96
CA LEU A 468 -3.23 -91.15 33.27
C LEU A 468 -3.63 -92.62 33.20
N PHE A 469 -2.79 -93.49 33.74
CA PHE A 469 -3.07 -94.89 34.02
C PHE A 469 -3.28 -95.06 35.53
N LYS A 470 -4.42 -95.63 35.92
CA LYS A 470 -4.71 -95.98 37.33
C LYS A 470 -4.38 -97.46 37.59
N THR A 471 -4.01 -97.75 38.83
CA THR A 471 -3.81 -99.13 39.33
C THR A 471 -5.03 -100.04 39.10
N SER A 472 -6.23 -99.45 39.10
CA SER A 472 -7.50 -100.11 38.78
C SER A 472 -7.72 -100.46 37.29
N GLY A 473 -6.74 -100.23 36.41
CA GLY A 473 -6.84 -100.49 34.97
C GLY A 473 -7.47 -99.36 34.14
N VAL A 474 -7.99 -98.31 34.79
CA VAL A 474 -8.61 -97.18 34.08
C VAL A 474 -7.55 -96.30 33.39
N ILE A 475 -7.71 -96.06 32.10
CA ILE A 475 -6.89 -95.15 31.29
C ILE A 475 -7.71 -93.88 31.00
N SER A 476 -7.12 -92.69 31.21
CA SER A 476 -7.79 -91.41 31.00
C SER A 476 -6.90 -90.42 30.24
N GLY A 477 -7.18 -90.22 28.96
CA GLY A 477 -6.54 -89.23 28.08
C GLY A 477 -7.31 -87.90 27.99
N GLY A 478 -6.96 -87.07 26.99
CA GLY A 478 -7.65 -85.82 26.66
C GLY A 478 -6.80 -84.56 26.86
N SER A 479 -5.75 -84.37 26.05
CA SER A 479 -4.79 -83.28 26.26
C SER A 479 -5.36 -81.87 26.02
N SER A 480 -6.38 -81.69 25.18
CA SER A 480 -6.88 -80.34 24.84
C SER A 480 -7.52 -79.64 26.06
N ALA A 481 -8.53 -80.25 26.67
CA ALA A 481 -9.17 -79.73 27.88
C ALA A 481 -8.21 -79.66 29.08
N LEU A 482 -7.19 -80.52 29.11
CA LEU A 482 -6.15 -80.49 30.13
C LEU A 482 -5.15 -79.34 29.92
N ARG A 483 -4.80 -78.99 28.67
CA ARG A 483 -3.95 -77.82 28.35
C ARG A 483 -4.64 -76.52 28.80
N SER A 484 -5.93 -76.34 28.56
CA SER A 484 -6.70 -75.20 29.08
C SER A 484 -6.65 -75.14 30.62
N LYS A 485 -6.90 -76.28 31.31
CA LYS A 485 -6.80 -76.33 32.77
C LYS A 485 -5.39 -76.07 33.30
N ALA A 486 -4.35 -76.51 32.59
CA ALA A 486 -2.96 -76.27 32.96
C ALA A 486 -2.49 -74.82 32.73
N ARG A 487 -3.28 -73.96 32.07
CA ARG A 487 -2.99 -72.51 31.97
C ARG A 487 -3.17 -71.77 33.31
N CYS A 488 -3.86 -72.36 34.30
CA CYS A 488 -4.03 -71.74 35.63
C CYS A 488 -2.68 -71.48 36.34
N TRP A 489 -1.63 -72.23 35.99
CA TRP A 489 -0.27 -72.06 36.53
C TRP A 489 0.48 -70.84 35.96
N ASN A 490 -0.08 -70.13 34.98
CA ASN A 490 0.57 -69.02 34.26
C ASN A 490 -0.17 -67.67 34.46
N GLU A 491 -0.65 -67.36 35.68
CA GLU A 491 -1.34 -66.08 35.95
C GLU A 491 -0.46 -64.84 35.69
N GLN A 492 0.86 -64.96 35.84
CA GLN A 492 1.82 -63.89 35.56
C GLN A 492 1.83 -63.50 34.07
N ASP A 493 1.89 -64.47 33.14
CA ASP A 493 1.83 -64.23 31.69
C ASP A 493 0.58 -63.40 31.33
N MET A 494 -0.58 -63.73 31.93
CA MET A 494 -1.83 -63.00 31.70
C MET A 494 -1.81 -61.55 32.25
N MET A 495 -1.08 -61.27 33.34
CA MET A 495 -0.87 -59.89 33.81
C MET A 495 0.04 -59.11 32.85
N HIS A 496 1.11 -59.74 32.35
CA HIS A 496 2.01 -59.12 31.37
C HIS A 496 1.29 -58.74 30.06
N LEU A 497 0.48 -59.64 29.49
CA LEU A 497 -0.32 -59.35 28.29
C LEU A 497 -1.33 -58.21 28.51
N LYS A 498 -2.00 -58.16 29.67
CA LYS A 498 -2.93 -57.06 30.01
C LYS A 498 -2.22 -55.70 30.07
N LYS A 499 -1.04 -55.65 30.71
CA LYS A 499 -0.23 -54.44 30.79
C LYS A 499 0.26 -53.99 29.42
N HIS A 500 0.79 -54.92 28.61
CA HIS A 500 1.27 -54.63 27.26
C HIS A 500 0.18 -54.03 26.37
N ARG A 501 -1.03 -54.60 26.41
CA ARG A 501 -2.22 -54.03 25.74
C ARG A 501 -2.52 -52.59 26.20
N GLU A 502 -2.44 -52.31 27.50
CA GLU A 502 -2.70 -50.96 28.04
C GLU A 502 -1.63 -49.95 27.64
N ASP A 503 -0.37 -50.38 27.53
CA ASP A 503 0.72 -49.52 27.08
C ASP A 503 0.63 -49.25 25.56
N LEU A 504 0.32 -50.25 24.74
CA LEU A 504 0.00 -50.08 23.31
C LEU A 504 -1.22 -49.17 23.08
N MET A 505 -2.26 -49.32 23.90
CA MET A 505 -3.41 -48.41 23.85
C MET A 505 -3.03 -46.96 24.16
N LYS A 506 -2.14 -46.71 25.14
CA LYS A 506 -1.65 -45.34 25.43
C LYS A 506 -0.84 -44.77 24.26
N GLU A 507 0.04 -45.57 23.67
CA GLU A 507 0.83 -45.17 22.49
C GLU A 507 -0.10 -44.78 21.32
N LEU A 508 -1.12 -45.61 21.03
CA LEU A 508 -2.10 -45.35 19.99
C LEU A 508 -2.88 -44.04 20.22
N HIS A 509 -3.29 -43.74 21.46
CA HIS A 509 -3.94 -42.46 21.80
C HIS A 509 -3.00 -41.25 21.62
N GLY A 510 -1.70 -41.42 21.89
CA GLY A 510 -0.68 -40.41 21.62
C GLY A 510 -0.52 -40.14 20.12
N LEU A 511 -0.39 -41.19 19.32
CA LEU A 511 -0.30 -41.11 17.85
C LEU A 511 -1.57 -40.49 17.23
N MET A 512 -2.75 -40.82 17.73
CA MET A 512 -4.02 -40.19 17.31
C MET A 512 -4.08 -38.68 17.59
N ARG A 513 -3.42 -38.19 18.66
CA ARG A 513 -3.27 -36.74 18.88
C ARG A 513 -2.35 -36.11 17.85
N MET A 514 -1.21 -36.74 17.55
CA MET A 514 -0.25 -36.25 16.55
C MET A 514 -0.86 -36.22 15.14
N ARG A 515 -1.69 -37.21 14.79
CA ARG A 515 -2.43 -37.23 13.52
C ARG A 515 -3.37 -36.03 13.35
N ARG A 516 -3.79 -35.33 14.42
CA ARG A 516 -4.62 -34.11 14.28
C ARG A 516 -3.93 -33.01 13.49
N LYS A 517 -2.58 -32.97 13.44
CA LYS A 517 -1.80 -32.07 12.57
C LYS A 517 -2.11 -32.21 11.07
N GLU A 518 -2.90 -33.21 10.65
CA GLU A 518 -3.44 -33.34 9.30
C GLU A 518 -4.34 -32.13 8.92
N SER A 519 -4.93 -31.40 9.88
CA SER A 519 -5.55 -30.09 9.63
C SER A 519 -4.53 -29.04 9.20
N ASP A 520 -3.41 -28.99 9.92
CA ASP A 520 -2.38 -27.96 9.77
C ASP A 520 -1.67 -28.13 8.42
N LEU A 521 -1.47 -29.37 7.97
CA LEU A 521 -1.00 -29.67 6.62
C LEU A 521 -1.99 -29.18 5.54
N LYS A 522 -3.31 -29.32 5.75
CA LYS A 522 -4.34 -28.82 4.82
C LYS A 522 -4.39 -27.30 4.79
N GLU A 523 -4.11 -26.64 5.91
CA GLU A 523 -3.99 -25.19 5.95
C GLU A 523 -2.72 -24.69 5.23
N VAL A 524 -1.55 -25.28 5.53
CA VAL A 524 -0.27 -24.92 4.89
C VAL A 524 -0.30 -25.16 3.38
N THR A 525 -0.88 -26.27 2.91
CA THR A 525 -1.05 -26.54 1.46
C THR A 525 -1.96 -25.51 0.78
N ALA A 526 -3.06 -25.09 1.42
CA ALA A 526 -3.91 -24.02 0.92
C ALA A 526 -3.18 -22.67 0.88
N GLN A 527 -2.37 -22.36 1.91
CA GLN A 527 -1.54 -21.15 1.95
C GLN A 527 -0.46 -21.15 0.84
N ALA A 528 0.19 -22.30 0.60
CA ALA A 528 1.18 -22.49 -0.47
C ALA A 528 0.55 -22.27 -1.86
N GLN A 529 -0.60 -22.92 -2.15
CA GLN A 529 -1.32 -22.73 -3.42
C GLN A 529 -1.79 -21.28 -3.60
N GLY A 530 -2.22 -20.62 -2.52
CA GLY A 530 -2.54 -19.19 -2.51
C GLY A 530 -1.32 -18.30 -2.83
N ALA A 531 -0.14 -18.61 -2.27
CA ALA A 531 1.09 -17.90 -2.58
C ALA A 531 1.55 -18.13 -4.03
N GLN A 532 1.45 -19.37 -4.53
CA GLN A 532 1.87 -19.74 -5.88
C GLN A 532 0.97 -19.12 -6.97
N THR A 533 -0.34 -19.03 -6.72
CA THR A 533 -1.26 -18.32 -7.63
C THR A 533 -1.00 -16.82 -7.65
N ARG A 534 -0.78 -16.18 -6.49
CA ARG A 534 -0.33 -14.77 -6.42
C ARG A 534 0.97 -14.55 -7.21
N LEU A 535 1.99 -15.39 -6.99
CA LEU A 535 3.27 -15.35 -7.70
C LEU A 535 3.10 -15.48 -9.23
N LYS A 536 2.17 -16.32 -9.69
CA LYS A 536 1.89 -16.50 -11.13
C LYS A 536 1.32 -15.23 -11.75
N TYR A 537 0.33 -14.60 -11.11
CA TYR A 537 -0.26 -13.35 -11.62
C TYR A 537 0.74 -12.18 -11.59
N THR A 538 1.48 -11.99 -10.50
CA THR A 538 2.44 -10.87 -10.41
C THR A 538 3.59 -11.00 -11.41
N LYS A 539 4.05 -12.23 -11.71
CA LYS A 539 5.00 -12.48 -12.81
C LYS A 539 4.43 -12.08 -14.17
N ILE A 540 3.17 -12.43 -14.46
CA ILE A 540 2.51 -12.08 -15.73
C ILE A 540 2.37 -10.55 -15.85
N ASP A 541 2.00 -9.87 -14.77
CA ASP A 541 1.87 -8.41 -14.75
C ASP A 541 3.24 -7.73 -14.95
N LEU A 542 4.30 -8.21 -14.27
CA LEU A 542 5.67 -7.73 -14.47
C LEU A 542 6.15 -7.95 -15.92
N GLU A 543 5.93 -9.13 -16.48
CA GLU A 543 6.31 -9.43 -17.88
C GLU A 543 5.57 -8.53 -18.88
N ASN A 544 4.29 -8.23 -18.65
CA ASN A 544 3.55 -7.30 -19.49
C ASN A 544 4.14 -5.88 -19.42
N LEU A 545 4.47 -5.38 -18.22
CA LEU A 545 5.09 -4.07 -18.06
C LEU A 545 6.48 -4.01 -18.73
N GLN A 546 7.34 -5.00 -18.48
CA GLN A 546 8.70 -5.06 -19.01
C GLN A 546 8.77 -5.29 -20.52
N LYS A 547 7.94 -6.19 -21.08
CA LYS A 547 8.02 -6.57 -22.50
C LYS A 547 7.13 -5.74 -23.43
N LYS A 548 6.08 -5.07 -22.91
CA LYS A 548 5.12 -4.32 -23.74
C LYS A 548 5.06 -2.84 -23.39
N THR A 549 4.90 -2.48 -22.11
CA THR A 549 4.60 -1.09 -21.75
C THR A 549 5.85 -0.21 -21.76
N ILE A 550 6.93 -0.63 -21.08
CA ILE A 550 8.20 0.09 -21.02
C ILE A 550 8.80 0.34 -22.43
N PRO A 551 8.91 -0.66 -23.33
CA PRO A 551 9.48 -0.46 -24.66
C PRO A 551 8.65 0.48 -25.55
N LYS A 552 7.32 0.50 -25.39
CA LYS A 552 6.45 1.43 -26.12
C LYS A 552 6.73 2.88 -25.73
N CYS A 553 6.68 3.20 -24.43
CA CYS A 553 7.00 4.54 -23.95
C CYS A 553 8.43 4.97 -24.32
N GLN A 554 9.41 4.06 -24.24
CA GLN A 554 10.77 4.32 -24.72
C GLN A 554 10.81 4.66 -26.22
N SER A 555 10.10 3.90 -27.06
CA SER A 555 10.05 4.17 -28.51
C SER A 555 9.36 5.50 -28.86
N GLU A 556 8.34 5.90 -28.08
CA GLU A 556 7.66 7.18 -28.23
C GLU A 556 8.55 8.36 -27.82
N ILE A 557 9.30 8.22 -26.72
CA ILE A 557 10.32 9.18 -26.28
C ILE A 557 11.39 9.33 -27.36
N SER A 558 12.00 8.24 -27.85
CA SER A 558 13.04 8.32 -28.89
C SER A 558 12.53 8.90 -30.21
N ARG A 559 11.25 8.70 -30.56
CA ARG A 559 10.63 9.37 -31.71
C ARG A 559 10.58 10.89 -31.48
N MET A 560 10.08 11.33 -30.32
CA MET A 560 9.99 12.75 -29.98
C MET A 560 11.39 13.40 -29.86
N GLU A 561 12.37 12.70 -29.30
CA GLU A 561 13.78 13.15 -29.25
C GLU A 561 14.37 13.32 -30.65
N SER A 562 14.06 12.41 -31.60
CA SER A 562 14.48 12.56 -33.00
C SER A 562 13.76 13.70 -33.71
N GLU A 563 12.49 13.98 -33.40
CA GLU A 563 11.76 15.15 -33.91
C GLU A 563 12.36 16.46 -33.36
N LEU A 564 12.72 16.48 -32.08
CA LEU A 564 13.40 17.60 -31.42
C LEU A 564 14.79 17.88 -32.03
N ALA A 565 15.60 16.84 -32.27
CA ALA A 565 16.91 17.00 -32.91
C ALA A 565 16.81 17.58 -34.33
N ASN A 566 15.78 17.20 -35.09
CA ASN A 566 15.50 17.77 -36.41
C ASN A 566 15.05 19.26 -36.33
N LEU A 567 14.27 19.62 -35.30
CA LEU A 567 13.88 21.01 -35.01
C LEU A 567 15.10 21.86 -34.62
N ASP A 568 15.98 21.35 -33.76
CA ASP A 568 17.20 22.03 -33.34
C ASP A 568 18.15 22.30 -34.53
N TYR A 569 18.33 21.32 -35.41
CA TYR A 569 19.11 21.50 -36.63
C TYR A 569 18.54 22.59 -37.55
N GLN A 570 17.21 22.67 -37.69
CA GLN A 570 16.55 23.72 -38.47
C GLN A 570 16.69 25.10 -37.84
N ILE A 571 16.50 25.23 -36.52
CA ILE A 571 16.72 26.47 -35.77
C ILE A 571 18.18 26.92 -35.91
N GLN A 572 19.15 26.00 -35.82
CA GLN A 572 20.57 26.32 -35.92
C GLN A 572 20.97 26.80 -37.33
N ILE A 573 20.40 26.21 -38.40
CA ILE A 573 20.56 26.74 -39.77
C ILE A 573 19.99 28.15 -39.89
N ALA A 574 18.78 28.39 -39.35
CA ALA A 574 18.13 29.70 -39.43
C ALA A 574 18.94 30.78 -38.69
N VAL A 575 19.48 30.47 -37.50
CA VAL A 575 20.36 31.37 -36.74
C VAL A 575 21.63 31.72 -37.53
N VAL A 576 22.30 30.72 -38.14
CA VAL A 576 23.51 30.96 -38.94
C VAL A 576 23.21 31.80 -40.21
N LYS A 577 22.04 31.61 -40.83
CA LYS A 577 21.57 32.45 -41.96
C LYS A 577 21.38 33.90 -41.52
N LEU A 578 20.61 34.13 -40.45
CA LEU A 578 20.34 35.47 -39.91
C LEU A 578 21.63 36.18 -39.48
N GLN A 579 22.57 35.49 -38.81
CA GLN A 579 23.88 36.06 -38.47
C GLN A 579 24.65 36.52 -39.71
N ARG A 580 24.63 35.74 -40.80
CA ARG A 580 25.32 36.08 -42.04
C ARG A 580 24.70 37.28 -42.75
N GLU A 581 23.37 37.40 -42.70
CA GLU A 581 22.63 38.53 -43.27
C GLU A 581 22.86 39.82 -42.46
N VAL A 582 22.82 39.74 -41.12
CA VAL A 582 23.16 40.88 -40.22
C VAL A 582 24.59 41.39 -40.48
N MET A 583 25.59 40.50 -40.51
CA MET A 583 26.98 40.89 -40.83
C MET A 583 27.12 41.55 -42.22
N SER A 584 26.31 41.13 -43.20
CA SER A 584 26.29 41.74 -44.54
C SER A 584 25.63 43.14 -44.54
N ALA A 585 24.61 43.35 -43.72
CA ALA A 585 23.95 44.65 -43.55
C ALA A 585 24.83 45.65 -42.79
N GLU A 586 25.51 45.20 -41.72
CA GLU A 586 26.46 46.01 -40.96
C GLU A 586 27.64 46.49 -41.82
N THR A 587 28.23 45.59 -42.61
CA THR A 587 29.33 45.95 -43.53
C THR A 587 28.88 46.90 -44.64
N ALA A 588 27.65 46.76 -45.17
CA ALA A 588 27.09 47.69 -46.14
C ALA A 588 26.78 49.08 -45.53
N LEU A 589 26.27 49.12 -44.29
CA LEU A 589 26.02 50.35 -43.55
C LEU A 589 27.33 51.13 -43.31
N GLU A 590 28.39 50.43 -42.91
CA GLU A 590 29.69 51.05 -42.64
C GLU A 590 30.35 51.58 -43.92
N GLN A 591 30.23 50.88 -45.06
CA GLN A 591 30.63 51.41 -46.37
C GLN A 591 29.87 52.69 -46.75
N LYS A 592 28.54 52.75 -46.48
CA LYS A 592 27.74 53.96 -46.76
C LYS A 592 28.07 55.12 -45.80
N ARG A 593 28.43 54.85 -44.55
CA ARG A 593 28.96 55.86 -43.61
C ARG A 593 30.28 56.45 -44.10
N LEU A 594 31.21 55.59 -44.56
CA LEU A 594 32.47 56.00 -45.21
C LEU A 594 32.23 56.83 -46.48
N ALA A 595 31.29 56.43 -47.33
CA ALA A 595 30.92 57.20 -48.52
C ALA A 595 30.36 58.59 -48.15
N ARG A 596 29.50 58.69 -47.13
CA ARG A 596 29.00 59.98 -46.61
C ARG A 596 30.13 60.85 -46.08
N HIS A 597 31.06 60.26 -45.33
CA HIS A 597 32.22 60.98 -44.79
C HIS A 597 33.12 61.53 -45.91
N ASN A 598 33.45 60.71 -46.92
CA ASN A 598 34.26 61.13 -48.06
C ASN A 598 33.57 62.22 -48.90
N LEU A 599 32.25 62.16 -49.06
CA LEU A 599 31.48 63.19 -49.77
C LEU A 599 31.49 64.54 -49.01
N LEU A 600 31.31 64.50 -47.69
CA LEU A 600 31.41 65.69 -46.83
C LEU A 600 32.83 66.27 -46.82
N LEU A 601 33.86 65.41 -46.86
CA LEU A 601 35.26 65.82 -46.98
C LEU A 601 35.52 66.52 -48.33
N ALA A 602 34.98 65.99 -49.43
CA ALA A 602 35.09 66.61 -50.75
C ALA A 602 34.39 67.99 -50.83
N CYS A 603 33.19 68.14 -50.25
CA CYS A 603 32.53 69.45 -50.16
C CYS A 603 33.37 70.48 -49.40
N LYS A 604 34.13 70.05 -48.38
CA LYS A 604 35.03 70.90 -47.58
C LYS A 604 36.37 71.22 -48.28
N ILE A 605 36.75 70.46 -49.31
CA ILE A 605 37.93 70.74 -50.15
C ILE A 605 37.59 71.71 -51.30
N HIS A 606 36.30 71.82 -51.66
CA HIS A 606 35.81 72.66 -52.76
C HIS A 606 35.06 73.92 -52.31
N ASP A 607 35.14 74.31 -51.04
CA ASP A 607 34.48 75.49 -50.43
C ASP A 607 32.99 75.66 -50.79
N LEU A 608 32.27 74.53 -50.92
CA LEU A 608 30.83 74.52 -51.21
C LEU A 608 30.02 74.77 -49.92
N PRO A 609 29.20 75.84 -49.84
CA PRO A 609 28.43 76.15 -48.63
C PRO A 609 27.27 75.17 -48.42
N VAL A 610 27.49 74.16 -47.56
CA VAL A 610 26.46 73.20 -47.16
C VAL A 610 25.60 73.79 -46.03
N ILE A 611 24.44 74.35 -46.37
CA ILE A 611 23.45 74.77 -45.37
C ILE A 611 22.79 73.52 -44.78
N LEU A 612 23.15 73.20 -43.53
CA LEU A 612 22.48 72.18 -42.74
C LEU A 612 21.10 72.69 -42.30
N LEU A 613 20.04 72.07 -42.80
CA LEU A 613 18.65 72.41 -42.43
C LEU A 613 18.33 72.15 -40.94
N SER A 614 19.17 71.37 -40.25
CA SER A 614 19.28 71.33 -38.79
C SER A 614 20.59 70.64 -38.37
N GLY A 615 21.18 71.07 -37.26
CA GLY A 615 22.33 70.41 -36.61
C GLY A 615 23.68 71.07 -36.88
N SER A 616 24.51 71.20 -35.83
CA SER A 616 25.91 71.60 -35.90
C SER A 616 26.82 70.39 -36.16
N LEU A 617 27.98 70.59 -36.79
CA LEU A 617 28.95 69.52 -37.04
C LEU A 617 29.56 68.93 -35.74
N ASN A 618 29.33 69.56 -34.60
CA ASN A 618 29.73 69.08 -33.27
C ASN A 618 28.61 68.30 -32.52
N GLU A 619 27.39 68.21 -33.05
CA GLU A 619 26.26 67.51 -32.40
C GLU A 619 26.18 66.02 -32.80
N ILE A 620 27.30 65.31 -32.64
CA ILE A 620 27.37 63.83 -32.80
C ILE A 620 27.65 63.12 -31.46
N SER A 621 27.87 63.85 -30.36
CA SER A 621 28.13 63.26 -29.03
C SER A 621 26.89 63.06 -28.15
N GLU A 622 25.87 63.93 -28.21
CA GLU A 622 24.69 63.82 -27.33
C GLU A 622 23.38 64.19 -28.03
N VAL A 623 22.42 63.24 -28.05
CA VAL A 623 21.02 63.51 -28.38
C VAL A 623 20.14 62.94 -27.28
N GLN A 624 19.84 63.76 -26.27
CA GLN A 624 18.64 63.56 -25.47
C GLN A 624 17.42 63.97 -26.29
N VAL A 625 16.45 63.08 -26.45
CA VAL A 625 15.16 63.41 -27.08
C VAL A 625 14.16 63.82 -26.00
N SER A 626 13.70 65.07 -26.06
CA SER A 626 12.58 65.56 -25.26
C SER A 626 11.30 65.64 -26.11
N ARG A 627 10.16 65.19 -25.57
CA ARG A 627 8.80 65.59 -26.00
C ARG A 627 7.78 65.34 -24.85
N PRO A 628 6.61 66.02 -24.84
CA PRO A 628 6.05 66.51 -23.57
C PRO A 628 4.62 66.04 -23.20
N THR A 629 4.24 66.37 -21.96
CA THR A 629 2.87 66.60 -21.43
C THR A 629 1.75 65.57 -21.69
N ARG A 630 1.60 64.59 -20.76
CA ARG A 630 0.30 63.91 -20.50
C ARG A 630 0.11 63.28 -19.10
N GLY A 631 0.64 63.88 -18.03
CA GLY A 631 0.66 63.30 -16.66
C GLY A 631 -0.64 63.31 -15.82
N LYS A 632 -1.80 63.70 -16.37
CA LYS A 632 -3.08 63.78 -15.62
C LYS A 632 -4.24 62.98 -16.23
N PRO A 633 -3.95 61.92 -16.99
CA PRO A 633 -4.67 60.65 -16.79
C PRO A 633 -3.71 59.45 -16.97
N PHE A 634 -2.41 59.66 -16.76
CA PHE A 634 -1.39 58.62 -16.84
C PHE A 634 -0.56 58.47 -15.54
N ASP A 635 -1.03 58.78 -14.33
CA ASP A 635 -0.29 58.43 -13.09
C ASP A 635 -1.17 57.86 -11.95
N ALA A 636 -1.70 56.63 -12.05
CA ALA A 636 -2.60 56.02 -11.06
C ALA A 636 -3.00 54.53 -11.13
N SER A 637 -3.22 53.91 -12.28
CA SER A 637 -3.35 52.46 -12.42
C SER A 637 -2.01 51.81 -12.51
N THR A 638 -0.95 52.48 -12.99
CA THR A 638 0.39 51.92 -12.80
C THR A 638 0.65 51.71 -11.31
N THR A 639 -0.02 52.48 -10.46
CA THR A 639 -0.18 52.26 -9.03
C THR A 639 -1.39 51.41 -8.58
N THR A 640 -2.58 51.45 -9.23
CA THR A 640 -3.72 50.53 -8.93
C THR A 640 -3.35 49.08 -9.26
N THR A 641 -2.97 48.72 -10.50
CA THR A 641 -2.59 47.33 -10.83
C THR A 641 -1.21 46.91 -10.31
N ARG A 642 -0.33 47.82 -9.84
CA ARG A 642 0.81 47.38 -9.01
C ARG A 642 0.31 46.89 -7.65
N ARG A 643 -0.64 47.61 -7.06
CA ARG A 643 -1.36 47.19 -5.85
C ARG A 643 -2.14 45.89 -6.11
N CYS A 644 -2.92 45.79 -7.18
CA CYS A 644 -3.65 44.56 -7.51
C CYS A 644 -2.74 43.36 -7.80
N ASN A 645 -1.57 43.54 -8.43
CA ASN A 645 -0.62 42.43 -8.63
C ASN A 645 0.02 41.98 -7.31
N GLN A 646 0.33 42.92 -6.41
CA GLN A 646 0.89 42.60 -5.09
C GLN A 646 -0.17 41.94 -4.18
N GLU A 647 -1.41 42.44 -4.21
CA GLU A 647 -2.57 41.81 -3.57
C GLU A 647 -2.85 40.43 -4.18
N PHE A 648 -2.72 40.25 -5.50
CA PHE A 648 -2.87 38.96 -6.18
C PHE A 648 -1.81 37.93 -5.75
N GLU A 649 -0.53 38.28 -5.75
CA GLU A 649 0.54 37.35 -5.30
C GLU A 649 0.44 37.05 -3.79
N GLN A 650 0.02 38.02 -2.98
CA GLN A 650 -0.28 37.78 -1.55
C GLN A 650 -1.45 36.81 -1.38
N VAL A 651 -2.55 37.01 -2.10
CA VAL A 651 -3.73 36.12 -2.07
C VAL A 651 -3.38 34.73 -2.64
N LYS A 652 -2.55 34.66 -3.69
CA LYS A 652 -2.06 33.39 -4.27
C LYS A 652 -1.24 32.61 -3.26
N ALA A 653 -0.25 33.26 -2.62
CA ALA A 653 0.59 32.63 -1.60
C ALA A 653 -0.24 32.18 -0.37
N GLN A 654 -1.16 33.03 0.11
CA GLN A 654 -2.07 32.68 1.20
C GLN A 654 -2.98 31.50 0.84
N ARG A 655 -3.57 31.49 -0.36
CA ARG A 655 -4.43 30.40 -0.84
C ARG A 655 -3.66 29.10 -1.01
N PHE A 656 -2.44 29.14 -1.56
CA PHE A 656 -1.57 27.97 -1.67
C PHE A 656 -1.23 27.40 -0.29
N HIS A 657 -0.83 28.27 0.65
CA HIS A 657 -0.45 27.85 2.01
C HIS A 657 -1.63 27.24 2.77
N LEU A 658 -2.78 27.92 2.82
CA LEU A 658 -3.98 27.44 3.50
C LEU A 658 -4.51 26.12 2.90
N PHE A 659 -4.49 26.00 1.57
CA PHE A 659 -4.87 24.76 0.90
C PHE A 659 -3.91 23.62 1.26
N SER A 660 -2.61 23.85 1.17
CA SER A 660 -1.59 22.80 1.38
C SER A 660 -1.58 22.30 2.82
N CYS A 661 -1.68 23.19 3.81
CA CYS A 661 -1.75 22.81 5.22
C CYS A 661 -2.96 21.89 5.53
N CYS A 662 -4.12 22.15 4.92
CA CYS A 662 -5.29 21.28 5.05
C CYS A 662 -5.09 19.96 4.29
N PHE A 663 -4.68 20.04 3.02
CA PHE A 663 -4.56 18.89 2.13
C PHE A 663 -3.52 17.87 2.61
N GLU A 664 -2.35 18.32 3.05
CA GLU A 664 -1.29 17.45 3.58
C GLU A 664 -1.75 16.72 4.85
N HIS A 665 -2.40 17.42 5.79
CA HIS A 665 -2.96 16.81 7.01
C HIS A 665 -4.01 15.75 6.68
N VAL A 666 -5.01 16.10 5.87
CA VAL A 666 -6.09 15.18 5.48
C VAL A 666 -5.53 13.98 4.72
N SER A 667 -4.55 14.17 3.84
CA SER A 667 -3.91 13.09 3.06
C SER A 667 -3.08 12.11 3.92
N VAL A 668 -2.58 12.52 5.08
CA VAL A 668 -1.89 11.61 6.02
C VAL A 668 -2.88 10.88 6.93
N VAL A 669 -3.95 11.55 7.36
CA VAL A 669 -4.91 11.01 8.33
C VAL A 669 -5.95 10.08 7.68
N ILE A 670 -6.32 10.32 6.41
CA ILE A 670 -7.35 9.53 5.69
C ILE A 670 -7.08 8.02 5.69
N ASP A 671 -5.85 7.60 5.45
CA ASP A 671 -5.46 6.19 5.40
C ASP A 671 -5.59 5.52 6.77
N GLN A 672 -5.26 6.24 7.85
CA GLN A 672 -5.34 5.76 9.22
C GLN A 672 -6.81 5.57 9.65
N ILE A 673 -7.66 6.56 9.35
CA ILE A 673 -9.10 6.50 9.62
C ILE A 673 -9.78 5.39 8.80
N TYR A 674 -9.46 5.27 7.51
CA TYR A 674 -10.04 4.24 6.66
C TYR A 674 -9.67 2.82 7.15
N LYS A 675 -8.43 2.60 7.58
CA LYS A 675 -7.98 1.34 8.22
C LYS A 675 -8.71 1.04 9.53
N LYS A 676 -8.92 2.05 10.38
CA LYS A 676 -9.71 1.93 11.63
C LYS A 676 -11.15 1.50 11.33
N ILE A 677 -11.85 2.20 10.45
CA ILE A 677 -13.25 1.90 10.10
C ILE A 677 -13.38 0.51 9.46
N CYS A 678 -12.45 0.14 8.57
CA CYS A 678 -12.44 -1.20 7.97
C CYS A 678 -12.05 -2.32 8.95
N ARG A 679 -11.50 -1.98 10.13
CA ARG A 679 -10.87 -2.89 11.10
C ARG A 679 -9.88 -3.87 10.45
N ASN A 680 -9.12 -3.39 9.45
CA ASN A 680 -8.23 -4.23 8.66
C ASN A 680 -7.01 -3.42 8.15
N SER A 681 -5.81 -3.92 8.41
CA SER A 681 -4.53 -3.29 8.03
C SER A 681 -4.23 -3.33 6.53
N SER A 682 -4.92 -4.18 5.77
CA SER A 682 -4.78 -4.28 4.30
C SER A 682 -5.61 -3.24 3.54
N ALA A 683 -6.56 -2.57 4.20
CA ALA A 683 -7.29 -1.45 3.60
C ALA A 683 -6.34 -0.26 3.38
N GLN A 684 -6.52 0.51 2.31
CA GLN A 684 -5.72 1.72 2.04
C GLN A 684 -6.59 2.82 1.45
N ALA A 685 -6.30 4.08 1.77
CA ALA A 685 -6.95 5.24 1.17
C ALA A 685 -5.92 6.32 0.85
N ILE A 686 -6.00 6.89 -0.36
CA ILE A 686 -4.99 7.82 -0.90
C ILE A 686 -5.71 9.01 -1.56
N LEU A 687 -5.24 10.21 -1.26
CA LEU A 687 -5.63 11.46 -1.92
C LEU A 687 -4.46 11.97 -2.77
N THR A 688 -4.75 12.42 -3.99
CA THR A 688 -3.75 12.95 -4.94
C THR A 688 -4.29 14.19 -5.64
N ALA A 689 -3.47 15.23 -5.77
CA ALA A 689 -3.82 16.44 -6.52
C ALA A 689 -3.34 16.33 -7.98
N GLU A 690 -4.15 16.77 -8.93
CA GLU A 690 -3.81 16.71 -10.38
C GLU A 690 -2.73 17.71 -10.80
N ASN A 691 -2.61 18.83 -10.07
CA ASN A 691 -1.62 19.86 -10.30
C ASN A 691 -0.86 20.11 -8.99
N SER A 692 0.47 19.91 -8.98
CA SER A 692 1.29 20.11 -7.79
C SER A 692 1.66 21.58 -7.53
N ASP A 693 1.69 22.42 -8.56
CA ASP A 693 2.10 23.83 -8.45
C ASP A 693 0.94 24.74 -8.02
N GLU A 694 -0.27 24.49 -8.54
CA GLU A 694 -1.49 25.21 -8.17
C GLU A 694 -2.65 24.23 -7.93
N PRO A 695 -2.61 23.43 -6.83
CA PRO A 695 -3.55 22.34 -6.61
C PRO A 695 -5.01 22.79 -6.44
N TYR A 696 -5.21 24.04 -6.02
CA TYR A 696 -6.53 24.68 -5.91
C TYR A 696 -7.18 25.06 -7.27
N LEU A 697 -6.52 24.78 -8.41
CA LEU A 697 -7.09 24.91 -9.76
C LEU A 697 -7.42 23.57 -10.43
N GLY A 698 -6.92 22.45 -9.89
CA GLY A 698 -7.13 21.10 -10.44
C GLY A 698 -8.14 20.27 -9.64
N GLY A 699 -8.40 19.05 -10.10
CA GLY A 699 -9.13 18.05 -9.34
C GLY A 699 -8.29 17.44 -8.21
N ILE A 700 -8.98 16.89 -7.21
CA ILE A 700 -8.41 16.00 -6.20
C ILE A 700 -8.96 14.60 -6.47
N ASN A 701 -8.07 13.67 -6.82
CA ASN A 701 -8.39 12.27 -7.04
C ASN A 701 -8.30 11.49 -5.72
N PHE A 702 -9.45 10.97 -5.29
CA PHE A 702 -9.58 10.08 -4.14
C PHE A 702 -9.69 8.62 -4.61
N SER A 703 -8.85 7.75 -4.06
CA SER A 703 -8.84 6.32 -4.39
C SER A 703 -8.65 5.49 -3.13
N CYS A 704 -9.32 4.34 -3.05
CA CYS A 704 -9.19 3.43 -1.92
C CYS A 704 -9.20 1.95 -2.34
N VAL A 705 -8.70 1.12 -1.43
CA VAL A 705 -8.54 -0.32 -1.58
C VAL A 705 -9.29 -0.97 -0.45
N ALA A 706 -10.45 -1.55 -0.78
CA ALA A 706 -11.24 -2.32 0.19
C ALA A 706 -10.51 -3.63 0.58
N PRO A 707 -10.72 -4.16 1.80
CA PRO A 707 -10.08 -5.40 2.25
C PRO A 707 -10.20 -6.56 1.26
N GLY A 708 -9.06 -7.11 0.85
CA GLY A 708 -8.99 -8.25 -0.09
C GLY A 708 -9.29 -7.92 -1.56
N LYS A 709 -9.55 -6.66 -1.93
CA LYS A 709 -9.76 -6.23 -3.33
C LYS A 709 -8.51 -5.55 -3.92
N ARG A 710 -8.51 -5.38 -5.25
CA ARG A 710 -7.48 -4.61 -5.97
C ARG A 710 -7.77 -3.11 -5.88
N PHE A 711 -6.77 -2.28 -6.20
CA PHE A 711 -6.93 -0.83 -6.33
C PHE A 711 -7.97 -0.49 -7.43
N MET A 712 -8.96 0.32 -7.10
CA MET A 712 -10.02 0.76 -8.02
C MET A 712 -10.32 2.25 -7.82
N SER A 713 -10.67 2.93 -8.93
CA SER A 713 -11.23 4.29 -8.86
C SER A 713 -12.56 4.27 -8.11
N MET A 714 -12.88 5.37 -7.42
CA MET A 714 -14.10 5.56 -6.62
C MET A 714 -15.38 5.19 -7.41
N GLU A 715 -15.43 5.48 -8.72
CA GLU A 715 -16.56 5.14 -9.59
C GLU A 715 -16.91 3.65 -9.59
N ASN A 716 -15.90 2.77 -9.54
CA ASN A 716 -16.04 1.32 -9.68
C ASN A 716 -16.27 0.58 -8.35
N LEU A 717 -16.34 1.30 -7.23
CA LEU A 717 -16.66 0.71 -5.91
C LEU A 717 -18.16 0.47 -5.75
N SER A 718 -18.51 -0.51 -4.91
CA SER A 718 -19.90 -0.76 -4.51
C SER A 718 -20.46 0.37 -3.64
N GLY A 719 -21.79 0.49 -3.53
CA GLY A 719 -22.44 1.53 -2.73
C GLY A 719 -21.99 1.58 -1.27
N GLY A 720 -21.85 0.42 -0.62
CA GLY A 720 -21.36 0.33 0.75
C GLY A 720 -19.89 0.73 0.91
N GLU A 721 -19.04 0.36 -0.05
CA GLU A 721 -17.62 0.78 -0.05
C GLU A 721 -17.47 2.29 -0.27
N LYS A 722 -18.33 2.88 -1.13
CA LYS A 722 -18.41 4.33 -1.32
C LYS A 722 -18.84 5.02 -0.02
N ALA A 723 -19.87 4.51 0.68
CA ALA A 723 -20.31 5.07 1.95
C ALA A 723 -19.20 5.04 3.03
N ILE A 724 -18.48 3.93 3.18
CA ILE A 724 -17.34 3.82 4.11
C ILE A 724 -16.22 4.80 3.74
N ALA A 725 -15.88 4.92 2.46
CA ALA A 725 -14.84 5.83 1.99
C ALA A 725 -15.22 7.31 2.18
N SER A 726 -16.50 7.67 1.95
CA SER A 726 -17.02 9.01 2.22
C SER A 726 -17.03 9.34 3.71
N LEU A 727 -17.43 8.40 4.58
CA LEU A 727 -17.34 8.58 6.03
C LEU A 727 -15.88 8.80 6.47
N ALA A 728 -14.93 8.00 5.96
CA ALA A 728 -13.51 8.17 6.27
C ALA A 728 -12.99 9.56 5.84
N LEU A 729 -13.39 10.05 4.66
CA LEU A 729 -13.04 11.39 4.18
C LEU A 729 -13.62 12.49 5.06
N LEU A 730 -14.88 12.35 5.48
CA LEU A 730 -15.55 13.30 6.35
C LEU A 730 -14.87 13.38 7.73
N PHE A 731 -14.51 12.24 8.32
CA PHE A 731 -13.74 12.21 9.58
C PHE A 731 -12.29 12.70 9.43
N ALA A 732 -11.66 12.51 8.27
CA ALA A 732 -10.33 13.07 8.01
C ALA A 732 -10.35 14.60 7.88
N ILE A 733 -11.37 15.18 7.25
CA ILE A 733 -11.57 16.64 7.20
C ILE A 733 -11.88 17.19 8.60
N HIS A 734 -12.74 16.49 9.35
CA HIS A 734 -13.06 16.83 10.74
C HIS A 734 -11.83 16.82 11.66
N SER A 735 -10.84 15.95 11.42
CA SER A 735 -9.60 15.95 12.20
C SER A 735 -8.73 17.22 12.01
N PHE A 736 -8.91 17.94 10.90
CA PHE A 736 -8.25 19.23 10.65
C PHE A 736 -9.05 20.42 11.19
N CYS A 737 -10.38 20.38 11.08
CA CYS A 737 -11.29 21.39 11.59
C CYS A 737 -12.42 20.71 12.40
N PRO A 738 -12.20 20.46 13.70
CA PRO A 738 -13.17 19.73 14.51
C PRO A 738 -14.44 20.53 14.73
N ALA A 739 -15.56 20.01 14.23
CA ALA A 739 -16.90 20.50 14.54
C ALA A 739 -17.30 20.13 15.99
N PRO A 740 -18.12 20.95 16.68
CA PRO A 740 -18.60 20.60 18.02
C PRO A 740 -19.57 19.41 18.03
N PHE A 741 -20.30 19.19 16.93
CA PHE A 741 -21.15 18.03 16.72
C PHE A 741 -21.24 17.66 15.24
N LEU A 742 -21.61 16.41 14.95
CA LEU A 742 -21.96 15.91 13.62
C LEU A 742 -23.41 15.42 13.61
N ILE A 743 -24.08 15.58 12.47
CA ILE A 743 -25.37 14.97 12.16
C ILE A 743 -25.17 14.05 10.95
N LEU A 744 -25.56 12.79 11.07
CA LEU A 744 -25.51 11.78 10.02
C LEU A 744 -26.95 11.30 9.74
N ASP A 745 -27.37 11.34 8.48
CA ASP A 745 -28.73 11.00 8.05
C ASP A 745 -28.70 9.82 7.08
N GLU A 746 -29.37 8.72 7.43
CA GLU A 746 -29.50 7.46 6.67
C GLU A 746 -28.18 6.90 6.06
N VAL A 747 -27.04 7.16 6.72
CA VAL A 747 -25.70 6.72 6.26
C VAL A 747 -25.53 5.21 6.16
N ASP A 748 -26.46 4.46 6.76
CA ASP A 748 -26.56 3.01 6.78
C ASP A 748 -27.31 2.42 5.59
N ALA A 749 -28.02 3.23 4.78
CA ALA A 749 -28.87 2.75 3.68
C ALA A 749 -28.16 1.79 2.72
N ALA A 750 -26.90 2.09 2.35
CA ALA A 750 -26.07 1.27 1.46
C ALA A 750 -25.13 0.29 2.18
N LEU A 751 -25.16 0.20 3.52
CA LEU A 751 -24.29 -0.66 4.32
C LEU A 751 -24.98 -1.99 4.68
N ASP A 752 -24.20 -3.07 4.64
CA ASP A 752 -24.60 -4.37 5.22
C ASP A 752 -24.37 -4.39 6.75
N ASN A 753 -25.02 -5.34 7.43
CA ASN A 753 -24.96 -5.47 8.90
C ASN A 753 -23.53 -5.64 9.43
N THR A 754 -22.64 -6.29 8.68
CA THR A 754 -21.24 -6.49 9.10
C THR A 754 -20.44 -5.19 9.09
N ASN A 755 -20.73 -4.30 8.15
CA ASN A 755 -20.09 -3.00 8.02
C ASN A 755 -20.74 -1.95 8.92
N ILE A 756 -22.07 -2.03 9.15
CA ILE A 756 -22.77 -1.27 10.20
C ILE A 756 -22.15 -1.54 11.58
N GLY A 757 -21.87 -2.80 11.90
CA GLY A 757 -21.21 -3.19 13.15
C GLY A 757 -19.84 -2.54 13.36
N LYS A 758 -19.04 -2.39 12.28
CA LYS A 758 -17.73 -1.72 12.31
C LYS A 758 -17.86 -0.20 12.41
N VAL A 759 -18.74 0.40 11.60
CA VAL A 759 -18.98 1.85 11.57
C VAL A 759 -19.52 2.33 12.91
N THR A 760 -20.51 1.66 13.49
CA THR A 760 -21.04 2.02 14.83
C THR A 760 -19.98 1.95 15.92
N SER A 761 -19.13 0.92 15.93
CA SER A 761 -18.04 0.83 16.90
C SER A 761 -17.03 1.97 16.72
N PHE A 762 -16.65 2.31 15.49
CA PHE A 762 -15.78 3.47 15.21
C PHE A 762 -16.43 4.80 15.66
N LEU A 763 -17.68 5.05 15.29
CA LEU A 763 -18.41 6.27 15.69
C LEU A 763 -18.47 6.42 17.22
N ARG A 764 -18.60 5.32 17.95
CA ARG A 764 -18.64 5.31 19.43
C ARG A 764 -17.26 5.47 20.07
N GLU A 765 -16.20 5.01 19.41
CA GLU A 765 -14.82 5.26 19.84
C GLU A 765 -14.48 6.76 19.66
N GLU A 766 -14.85 7.37 18.53
CA GLU A 766 -14.63 8.80 18.27
C GLU A 766 -15.55 9.71 19.11
N SER A 767 -16.81 9.33 19.36
CA SER A 767 -17.76 10.15 20.14
C SER A 767 -17.36 10.33 21.60
N ARG A 768 -16.66 9.34 22.16
CA ARG A 768 -16.11 9.37 23.53
C ARG A 768 -14.87 10.25 23.65
N GLN A 769 -14.17 10.53 22.55
CA GLN A 769 -12.90 11.25 22.56
C GLN A 769 -13.07 12.72 22.19
N ASN A 770 -13.77 13.01 21.08
CA ASN A 770 -13.62 14.31 20.42
C ASN A 770 -14.92 15.06 20.08
N THR A 771 -16.07 14.41 19.88
CA THR A 771 -17.23 15.09 19.24
C THR A 771 -18.59 14.43 19.51
N GLN A 772 -19.65 15.23 19.69
CA GLN A 772 -21.01 14.71 19.76
C GLN A 772 -21.51 14.24 18.38
N ILE A 773 -22.06 13.03 18.27
CA ILE A 773 -22.57 12.49 17.01
C ILE A 773 -24.06 12.17 17.16
N ILE A 774 -24.89 12.78 16.32
CA ILE A 774 -26.33 12.52 16.21
C ILE A 774 -26.53 11.74 14.92
N VAL A 775 -27.23 10.61 14.97
CA VAL A 775 -27.52 9.78 13.79
C VAL A 775 -29.00 9.49 13.67
N ILE A 776 -29.52 9.69 12.46
CA ILE A 776 -30.86 9.26 12.04
C ILE A 776 -30.64 7.99 11.20
N SER A 777 -31.28 6.90 11.60
CA SER A 777 -31.14 5.57 10.98
C SER A 777 -32.41 4.77 11.21
N LEU A 778 -32.77 3.91 10.25
CA LEU A 778 -33.89 2.97 10.35
C LEU A 778 -33.45 1.55 10.80
N LYS A 779 -32.13 1.27 10.88
CA LYS A 779 -31.60 -0.04 11.26
C LYS A 779 -31.27 -0.15 12.74
N GLU A 780 -31.86 -1.15 13.40
CA GLU A 780 -31.70 -1.42 14.84
C GLU A 780 -30.24 -1.72 15.21
N GLU A 781 -29.50 -2.43 14.35
CA GLU A 781 -28.07 -2.72 14.55
C GLU A 781 -27.20 -1.47 14.55
N PHE A 782 -27.72 -0.34 14.03
CA PHE A 782 -27.04 0.94 14.07
C PHE A 782 -27.30 1.69 15.40
N PHE A 783 -28.58 1.90 15.77
CA PHE A 783 -28.94 2.73 16.92
C PHE A 783 -28.92 1.99 18.27
N SER A 784 -28.92 0.65 18.28
CA SER A 784 -28.79 -0.17 19.50
C SER A 784 -27.51 0.08 20.32
N LYS A 785 -26.47 0.66 19.71
CA LYS A 785 -25.21 1.04 20.37
C LYS A 785 -25.14 2.51 20.79
N ALA A 786 -26.22 3.28 20.58
CA ALA A 786 -26.30 4.69 20.98
C ALA A 786 -26.43 4.83 22.50
N ASP A 787 -26.04 5.99 23.04
CA ASP A 787 -26.18 6.25 24.48
C ASP A 787 -27.58 6.82 24.82
N ALA A 788 -28.32 7.36 23.85
CA ALA A 788 -29.73 7.76 23.98
C ALA A 788 -30.47 7.67 22.63
N LEU A 789 -31.79 7.49 22.68
CA LEU A 789 -32.69 7.50 21.52
C LEU A 789 -33.63 8.71 21.56
N VAL A 790 -33.95 9.23 20.38
CA VAL A 790 -34.95 10.28 20.16
C VAL A 790 -36.01 9.70 19.22
N GLY A 791 -37.13 9.25 19.78
CA GLY A 791 -38.24 8.70 19.03
C GLY A 791 -39.16 9.81 18.51
N VAL A 792 -39.51 9.76 17.23
CA VAL A 792 -40.48 10.69 16.62
C VAL A 792 -41.71 9.89 16.20
N TYR A 793 -42.90 10.32 16.62
CA TYR A 793 -44.17 9.67 16.24
C TYR A 793 -45.18 10.70 15.75
N SER A 794 -46.05 10.29 14.83
CA SER A 794 -47.09 11.15 14.29
C SER A 794 -48.45 10.89 14.93
N THR A 795 -49.11 11.94 15.41
CA THR A 795 -50.54 11.91 15.75
C THR A 795 -51.33 12.41 14.55
N ILE A 796 -52.33 11.64 14.12
CA ILE A 796 -53.24 12.03 13.03
C ILE A 796 -54.56 12.49 13.65
N SER A 797 -54.90 13.76 13.46
CA SER A 797 -56.21 14.32 13.78
C SER A 797 -56.83 14.92 12.50
N GLU A 798 -56.81 16.24 12.34
CA GLU A 798 -57.21 16.93 11.11
C GLU A 798 -56.01 17.19 10.17
N CYS A 799 -54.80 17.23 10.74
CA CYS A 799 -53.52 17.33 10.05
C CYS A 799 -52.50 16.41 10.73
N MET A 800 -51.37 16.14 10.07
CA MET A 800 -50.32 15.29 10.62
C MET A 800 -49.41 16.12 11.54
N PHE A 801 -49.39 15.80 12.84
CA PHE A 801 -48.52 16.44 13.83
C PHE A 801 -47.44 15.47 14.30
N SER A 802 -46.18 15.88 14.24
CA SER A 802 -45.04 15.10 14.76
C SER A 802 -44.75 15.47 16.22
N HIS A 803 -44.66 14.46 17.08
CA HIS A 803 -44.28 14.55 18.48
C HIS A 803 -42.95 13.83 18.72
N VAL A 804 -42.26 14.19 19.79
CA VAL A 804 -40.94 13.64 20.14
C VAL A 804 -40.98 13.06 21.55
N LEU A 805 -40.35 11.89 21.73
CA LEU A 805 -40.00 11.29 23.01
C LEU A 805 -38.49 11.03 23.05
N THR A 806 -37.93 10.95 24.26
CA THR A 806 -36.51 10.61 24.47
C THR A 806 -36.39 9.42 25.42
N LEU A 807 -35.36 8.61 25.23
CA LEU A 807 -35.04 7.46 26.07
C LEU A 807 -33.52 7.39 26.28
N ASP A 808 -33.09 7.32 27.54
CA ASP A 808 -31.69 7.13 27.91
C ASP A 808 -31.35 5.62 27.87
N LEU A 809 -30.33 5.23 27.11
CA LEU A 809 -29.91 3.85 26.99
C LEU A 809 -28.74 3.48 27.92
N ARG A 810 -28.08 4.47 28.55
CA ARG A 810 -26.93 4.25 29.44
C ARG A 810 -27.18 3.30 30.62
N PRO A 811 -28.40 3.20 31.21
CA PRO A 811 -28.68 2.24 32.28
C PRO A 811 -28.71 0.77 31.83
N TYR A 812 -28.80 0.49 30.53
CA TYR A 812 -29.00 -0.86 30.01
C TYR A 812 -27.66 -1.48 29.56
N PRO A 813 -27.30 -2.68 30.05
CA PRO A 813 -26.05 -3.32 29.67
C PRO A 813 -26.08 -3.79 28.21
N LEU A 814 -25.00 -3.52 27.48
CA LEU A 814 -24.84 -4.01 26.12
C LEU A 814 -24.37 -5.47 26.13
N VAL A 815 -24.97 -6.28 25.25
CA VAL A 815 -24.55 -7.67 25.03
C VAL A 815 -23.19 -7.64 24.32
N GLU A 816 -22.14 -8.11 24.99
CA GLU A 816 -20.81 -8.22 24.36
C GLU A 816 -20.77 -9.37 23.35
N GLU A 817 -20.36 -9.08 22.11
CA GLU A 817 -19.96 -10.12 21.16
C GLU A 817 -18.64 -10.74 21.62
N GLY A 818 -18.69 -12.03 21.99
CA GLY A 818 -17.62 -12.67 22.76
C GLY A 818 -16.28 -12.78 22.02
N ASN A 819 -15.23 -12.23 22.65
CA ASN A 819 -13.86 -12.68 22.45
C ASN A 819 -13.54 -13.76 23.49
N GLY A 820 -13.29 -14.98 23.03
CA GLY A 820 -12.95 -16.10 23.90
C GLY A 820 -11.57 -15.94 24.55
N ASN A 821 -11.53 -15.45 25.79
CA ASN A 821 -10.42 -15.69 26.71
C ASN A 821 -10.97 -15.90 28.12
N ASN A 822 -11.01 -17.16 28.55
CA ASN A 822 -11.40 -17.57 29.88
C ASN A 822 -10.25 -17.26 30.86
N THR A 823 -10.26 -16.09 31.48
CA THR A 823 -9.52 -15.81 32.71
C THR A 823 -10.51 -15.36 33.77
N GLY A 824 -10.97 -16.31 34.58
CA GLY A 824 -11.89 -16.01 35.66
C GLY A 824 -11.17 -15.31 36.81
N GLU A 825 -11.69 -14.16 37.24
CA GLU A 825 -11.49 -13.65 38.59
C GLU A 825 -12.84 -13.41 39.24
N ASN A 826 -13.04 -14.02 40.42
CA ASN A 826 -14.19 -13.77 41.26
C ASN A 826 -14.15 -12.34 41.77
N ARG A 827 -15.28 -11.62 41.68
CA ARG A 827 -15.64 -10.62 42.69
C ARG A 827 -17.11 -10.81 43.06
N GLU A 828 -17.32 -11.17 44.32
CA GLU A 828 -18.63 -11.27 44.95
C GLU A 828 -19.14 -9.88 45.33
N HIS A 829 -20.47 -9.78 45.47
CA HIS A 829 -21.22 -8.74 46.17
C HIS A 829 -21.02 -7.26 45.76
N ASP A 830 -22.12 -6.62 45.31
CA ASP A 830 -22.96 -6.00 46.32
C ASP A 830 -24.44 -5.86 45.91
N SER A 831 -25.31 -5.78 46.91
CA SER A 831 -26.77 -5.73 46.77
C SER A 831 -27.33 -4.34 47.10
N CYS A 832 -28.01 -3.73 46.14
CA CYS A 832 -29.04 -2.70 46.32
C CYS A 832 -29.78 -2.58 44.98
N GLY A 833 -31.07 -2.27 44.86
CA GLY A 833 -32.04 -1.72 45.80
C GLY A 833 -33.14 -1.10 44.94
N GLN A 834 -34.39 -1.10 45.39
CA GLN A 834 -35.51 -0.59 44.60
C GLN A 834 -35.44 0.95 44.49
N GLU A 835 -35.66 1.49 43.28
CA GLU A 835 -36.64 2.54 42.97
C GLU A 835 -36.84 2.66 41.45
#